data_AF-A0A239EP47-F1
#
_entry.id   AF-A0A239EP47-F1
#
_cell.length_a   1.000
_cell.length_b   1.000
_cell.length_c   1.000
_cell.angle_alpha   90.00
_cell.angle_beta   90.00
_cell.angle_gamma   90.00
#
_symmetry.space_group_name_H-M   'P 1'
#
loop_
_entity.id
_entity.type
_entity.pdbx_description
1 polymer ?
#
loop_
_entity_poly.entity_id
_entity_poly.type
_entity_poly.pdbx_seq_one_letter_code
_entity_poly.pdbx_strand_id
1 'polypeptide(L)'
;MLSFAPKLIRLLPIFGAMWIAAVAHADTIGLDAGKLQDPGAFAVRSAEQLSYLSDIAGTGNLMPASGAVLLPHAGKWRLFVSSLSFADDGKDMRQFSVRLGVRRSSTIFGGHHRTVNHEFCFEDGGVYDLPAGPLLIVVGEKNTRNANIGQIVLTDDIKADATANPDLLLHAAPAQITPLTVTFDEKPSLKPAAVTLKSAPEVEISNDRVKLAFYSSLDGRALVQRVAVRVGKAWKDLPGSDSAESYRVLYRPVDSDPMMQNRGLQHPTWKLDLAPAVTLSAGEGKIRSHLGPSTTPWLSGQLFPLRPIAAHKIDAHTVKLDFASLPIGVMTATWHLEEGDAAAHVGISFDLLKPGYISMGYHGAVVDTVEQTDFMLLPFLWHGHRFPEKPVLTINAMTPTPMALIARQGISYALTADPKDIPFAWPGPLSAPFGFGMRNEDGEAQPFLYSPVMGSPESLHKKAEVATMHFRVLAEEADWKAAYRDIATGIFELTDYREPGDASLSDTAMNLFDLLKTDSANGWSAHGKGPWNIEGRNITTQSSPLTYLSYYLLTGDEDFYRKYALPSLEFLLSHPNVHFGATPGFGEDLWNPKLQLGPLHSYGATVYASAYAMTQGGAPIFGELATKDGKPATTAGGSPTVRLDSNSEGHPAAFGDALQLYVVTGDRKWKDLAMRLGDRYVDERITHRNEKNPGDHPFVNVSFVPDWDGLLRLYEATGERRYLEAAHEGAYWLVSTLWTQPLIPRKNVDLHPVDPKPLLWWRGDRFYRLGMMDEFAPVGGKRPAIPPQHYPEVTAPAWKVSNVGLGLEQPVTYTQTPTDWNILMSVWAPSLLRLAAYTHDDLLKTAARNATIGRFANYPGYYAYTMTDVYQRADFPYKGPDATTIYYHHIPPFSAYVLDYLFSDVEARSGQAILFPSMRQDGYVWFDSNERGFAPGKVYGETAWAWLHRTAAAIDNKNIDKLLAHNDHTLFIVLSNQVNRAQTTKVTFDGSVLGGDPTGRTLRTWVNNQPGKPIAIGKDGASVEAPAQGLVVLALDGAAIHVPTHMTKNAGPLALPTVEANEVQNVSGTDLKAIGTFIAAPPFTSRELYVYVQSTAKQCSGATLTYKIGDEPEQTAVLKEFPCEFSVPVHDMLANVQWKVSHVTPGR
;
A
#
# COMPACT_ATOMS: atom_id res chain seq x y z
N MET A 1 -38.85 -2.03 50.06
CA MET A 1 -39.79 -1.20 50.84
C MET A 1 -39.77 0.21 50.26
N LEU A 2 -40.96 0.71 49.88
CA LEU A 2 -41.37 2.12 49.68
C LEU A 2 -40.65 2.89 48.54
N SER A 3 -41.25 3.23 47.39
CA SER A 3 -42.50 3.99 47.09
C SER A 3 -42.56 5.36 47.79
N PHE A 4 -42.47 6.47 47.05
CA PHE A 4 -43.58 7.40 46.77
C PHE A 4 -43.12 8.65 45.97
N ALA A 5 -43.83 8.91 44.86
CA ALA A 5 -43.93 10.16 44.09
C ALA A 5 -44.87 11.18 44.83
N PRO A 6 -45.45 12.30 44.29
CA PRO A 6 -45.45 12.86 42.93
C PRO A 6 -45.50 14.43 42.78
N LYS A 7 -45.46 14.86 41.50
CA LYS A 7 -46.04 16.04 40.78
C LYS A 7 -46.84 17.14 41.52
N LEU A 8 -46.82 18.38 40.97
CA LEU A 8 -47.98 19.17 40.44
C LEU A 8 -47.48 20.53 39.82
N ILE A 9 -47.76 20.90 38.53
CA ILE A 9 -48.99 21.51 37.91
C ILE A 9 -49.03 23.06 38.09
N ARG A 10 -49.44 23.96 37.17
CA ARG A 10 -50.08 24.00 35.83
C ARG A 10 -50.05 25.47 35.33
N LEU A 11 -50.19 25.69 34.02
CA LEU A 11 -51.10 26.71 33.44
C LEU A 11 -51.57 26.24 32.03
N LEU A 12 -52.87 26.41 31.76
CA LEU A 12 -53.69 26.08 30.55
C LEU A 12 -54.48 27.38 30.20
N PRO A 13 -55.35 27.48 29.17
CA PRO A 13 -55.34 27.05 27.75
C PRO A 13 -55.85 28.17 26.78
N ILE A 14 -55.96 27.94 25.46
CA ILE A 14 -57.15 28.22 24.59
C ILE A 14 -56.85 28.04 23.08
N PHE A 15 -57.58 27.09 22.49
CA PHE A 15 -58.09 26.91 21.11
C PHE A 15 -57.16 26.71 19.89
N GLY A 16 -57.37 25.56 19.24
CA GLY A 16 -56.91 25.28 17.88
C GLY A 16 -56.88 23.79 17.53
N ALA A 17 -58.01 23.08 17.65
CA ALA A 17 -58.13 21.75 17.06
C ALA A 17 -58.36 21.88 15.55
N MET A 18 -57.35 21.51 14.74
CA MET A 18 -57.53 21.06 13.36
C MET A 18 -56.27 20.34 12.87
N TRP A 19 -56.41 19.04 12.61
CA TRP A 19 -55.61 18.21 11.69
C TRP A 19 -54.08 18.25 11.83
N ILE A 20 -53.51 17.24 12.50
CA ILE A 20 -52.21 16.70 12.09
C ILE A 20 -52.49 15.25 11.67
N ALA A 21 -52.70 15.06 10.37
CA ALA A 21 -52.60 13.77 9.74
C ALA A 21 -51.19 13.22 9.99
N ALA A 22 -51.08 11.94 10.32
CA ALA A 22 -49.82 11.22 10.19
C ALA A 22 -49.38 11.33 8.72
N VAL A 23 -48.37 12.17 8.45
CA VAL A 23 -47.69 12.14 7.16
C VAL A 23 -46.85 10.86 7.19
N ALA A 24 -47.32 9.82 6.51
CA ALA A 24 -46.49 8.67 6.20
C ALA A 24 -45.27 9.20 5.43
N HIS A 25 -44.06 8.97 5.96
CA HIS A 25 -42.85 9.18 5.17
C HIS A 25 -42.92 8.21 3.99
N ALA A 26 -42.73 8.73 2.77
CA ALA A 26 -42.59 7.89 1.59
C ALA A 26 -41.32 7.03 1.71
N ASP A 27 -41.43 5.75 1.41
CA ASP A 27 -40.32 4.81 1.35
C ASP A 27 -39.60 4.98 0.01
N THR A 28 -38.31 5.33 0.07
CA THR A 28 -37.43 5.46 -1.11
C THR A 28 -36.21 4.57 -0.94
N ILE A 29 -36.07 3.57 -1.81
CA ILE A 29 -35.00 2.57 -1.75
C ILE A 29 -34.13 2.61 -3.02
N GLY A 30 -32.83 2.47 -2.86
CA GLY A 30 -31.83 2.50 -3.93
C GLY A 30 -30.99 1.23 -4.00
N LEU A 31 -30.68 0.78 -5.22
CA LEU A 31 -29.78 -0.33 -5.51
C LEU A 31 -28.76 0.08 -6.56
N ASP A 32 -27.48 0.09 -6.20
CA ASP A 32 -26.40 0.25 -7.17
C ASP A 32 -26.37 -0.97 -8.09
N ALA A 33 -26.36 -0.77 -9.41
CA ALA A 33 -26.47 -1.86 -10.38
C ALA A 33 -25.29 -2.84 -10.30
N GLY A 34 -24.11 -2.38 -9.88
CA GLY A 34 -22.96 -3.24 -9.64
C GLY A 34 -23.14 -4.23 -8.47
N LYS A 35 -24.15 -4.02 -7.61
CA LYS A 35 -24.54 -4.92 -6.51
C LYS A 35 -25.63 -5.93 -6.90
N LEU A 36 -26.04 -5.98 -8.17
CA LEU A 36 -26.93 -7.04 -8.66
C LEU A 36 -26.26 -8.41 -8.47
N GLN A 37 -27.03 -9.38 -7.99
CA GLN A 37 -26.53 -10.70 -7.60
C GLN A 37 -26.00 -11.52 -8.80
N ASP A 38 -26.57 -11.27 -9.98
CA ASP A 38 -26.08 -11.78 -11.26
C ASP A 38 -25.77 -10.59 -12.19
N PRO A 39 -24.49 -10.29 -12.48
CA PRO A 39 -24.14 -9.21 -13.40
C PRO A 39 -24.40 -9.57 -14.88
N GLY A 40 -24.85 -10.80 -15.18
CA GLY A 40 -25.00 -11.26 -16.55
C GLY A 40 -23.66 -11.20 -17.30
N ALA A 41 -23.68 -10.65 -18.52
CA ALA A 41 -22.47 -10.43 -19.30
C ALA A 41 -21.87 -9.01 -19.12
N PHE A 42 -22.34 -8.23 -18.16
CA PHE A 42 -21.78 -6.91 -17.85
C PHE A 42 -20.53 -7.04 -16.97
N ALA A 43 -19.60 -6.10 -17.14
CA ALA A 43 -18.53 -5.90 -16.17
C ALA A 43 -19.02 -5.03 -15.01
N VAL A 44 -18.70 -5.42 -13.79
CA VAL A 44 -18.89 -4.58 -12.61
C VAL A 44 -17.73 -3.61 -12.50
N ARG A 45 -18.04 -2.32 -12.35
CA ARG A 45 -17.08 -1.23 -12.20
C ARG A 45 -17.41 -0.44 -10.93
N SER A 46 -16.44 0.32 -10.44
CA SER A 46 -16.62 1.25 -9.33
C SER A 46 -16.09 2.61 -9.74
N ALA A 47 -16.82 3.66 -9.39
CA ALA A 47 -16.37 5.05 -9.50
C ALA A 47 -16.90 5.82 -8.29
N GLU A 48 -16.00 6.48 -7.56
CA GLU A 48 -16.30 7.15 -6.29
C GLU A 48 -17.00 6.21 -5.30
N GLN A 49 -18.28 6.44 -4.99
CA GLN A 49 -19.10 5.61 -4.10
C GLN A 49 -20.13 4.73 -4.84
N LEU A 50 -20.13 4.74 -6.18
CA LEU A 50 -21.09 4.02 -7.00
C LEU A 50 -20.47 2.76 -7.63
N SER A 51 -21.08 1.60 -7.38
CA SER A 51 -20.80 0.37 -8.13
C SER A 51 -21.78 0.23 -9.29
N TYR A 52 -21.28 0.19 -10.52
CA TYR A 52 -22.10 0.26 -11.73
C TYR A 52 -21.79 -0.88 -12.71
N LEU A 53 -22.71 -1.14 -13.64
CA LEU A 53 -22.52 -2.14 -14.71
C LEU A 53 -22.13 -1.45 -16.02
N SER A 54 -21.19 -2.04 -16.75
CA SER A 54 -20.67 -1.52 -18.01
C SER A 54 -20.55 -2.60 -19.09
N ASP A 55 -21.12 -2.35 -20.28
CA ASP A 55 -20.86 -3.12 -21.51
C ASP A 55 -19.54 -2.68 -22.12
N ILE A 56 -18.45 -3.32 -21.69
CA ILE A 56 -17.11 -3.04 -22.20
C ILE A 56 -16.75 -3.85 -23.45
N ALA A 57 -17.55 -4.86 -23.81
CA ALA A 57 -17.33 -5.65 -25.01
C ALA A 57 -17.79 -4.88 -26.27
N GLY A 58 -18.64 -3.86 -26.10
CA GLY A 58 -19.17 -3.07 -27.21
C GLY A 58 -19.97 -3.94 -28.18
N THR A 59 -20.53 -5.06 -27.69
CA THR A 59 -21.20 -6.05 -28.54
C THR A 59 -22.67 -5.72 -28.71
N GLY A 60 -23.31 -5.13 -27.70
CA GLY A 60 -24.78 -5.05 -27.61
C GLY A 60 -25.40 -6.45 -27.45
N ASN A 61 -26.70 -6.51 -27.16
CA ASN A 61 -27.45 -7.76 -26.91
C ASN A 61 -26.74 -8.71 -25.93
N LEU A 62 -26.30 -8.17 -24.80
CA LEU A 62 -25.69 -8.92 -23.71
C LEU A 62 -26.75 -9.76 -22.98
N MET A 63 -26.30 -10.80 -22.28
CA MET A 63 -27.13 -11.42 -21.26
C MET A 63 -27.48 -10.39 -20.18
N PRO A 64 -28.75 -10.30 -19.77
CA PRO A 64 -29.20 -9.30 -18.80
C PRO A 64 -28.58 -9.56 -17.42
N ALA A 65 -28.35 -8.49 -16.66
CA ALA A 65 -28.05 -8.58 -15.24
C ALA A 65 -29.35 -8.64 -14.43
N SER A 66 -29.30 -9.30 -13.27
CA SER A 66 -30.47 -9.47 -12.40
C SER A 66 -30.13 -9.53 -10.91
N GLY A 67 -31.10 -9.15 -10.09
CA GLY A 67 -31.02 -9.18 -8.63
C GLY A 67 -32.41 -9.09 -8.03
N ALA A 68 -32.51 -9.32 -6.73
CA ALA A 68 -33.79 -9.25 -6.05
C ALA A 68 -33.73 -8.38 -4.79
N VAL A 69 -34.75 -7.55 -4.63
CA VAL A 69 -34.94 -6.68 -3.47
C VAL A 69 -36.23 -7.04 -2.75
N LEU A 70 -36.31 -6.74 -1.46
CA LEU A 70 -37.51 -6.86 -0.66
C LEU A 70 -38.28 -5.55 -0.66
N LEU A 71 -39.50 -5.54 -1.21
CA LEU A 71 -40.41 -4.39 -1.08
C LEU A 71 -41.17 -4.43 0.25
N PRO A 72 -41.19 -3.33 1.03
CA PRO A 72 -41.78 -3.31 2.37
C PRO A 72 -43.30 -3.46 2.35
N HIS A 73 -43.97 -2.99 1.29
CA HIS A 73 -45.41 -3.08 1.13
C HIS A 73 -45.81 -3.14 -0.35
N ALA A 74 -47.02 -3.63 -0.60
CA ALA A 74 -47.64 -3.60 -1.92
C ALA A 74 -48.12 -2.18 -2.21
N GLY A 75 -48.12 -1.77 -3.48
CA GLY A 75 -48.63 -0.46 -3.88
C GLY A 75 -47.99 0.08 -5.14
N LYS A 76 -48.20 1.38 -5.37
CA LYS A 76 -47.61 2.09 -6.51
C LYS A 76 -46.20 2.56 -6.18
N TRP A 77 -45.25 2.17 -7.01
CA TRP A 77 -43.83 2.54 -6.92
C TRP A 77 -43.39 3.21 -8.22
N ARG A 78 -42.69 4.33 -8.13
CA ARG A 78 -42.05 5.01 -9.27
C ARG A 78 -40.60 4.55 -9.40
N LEU A 79 -40.18 4.26 -10.63
CA LEU A 79 -38.83 3.82 -10.98
C LEU A 79 -37.99 5.00 -11.46
N PHE A 80 -36.78 5.15 -10.92
CA PHE A 80 -35.73 5.99 -11.48
C PHE A 80 -34.47 5.16 -11.71
N VAL A 81 -33.75 5.42 -12.79
CA VAL A 81 -32.48 4.74 -13.09
C VAL A 81 -31.46 5.78 -13.50
N SER A 82 -30.26 5.74 -12.91
CA SER A 82 -29.15 6.57 -13.38
C SER A 82 -28.31 5.86 -14.44
N SER A 83 -27.94 6.58 -15.49
CA SER A 83 -27.21 6.04 -16.64
C SER A 83 -26.21 7.06 -17.21
N LEU A 84 -25.28 6.60 -18.05
CA LEU A 84 -24.44 7.47 -18.88
C LEU A 84 -24.94 7.47 -20.34
N SER A 85 -25.02 8.65 -20.95
CA SER A 85 -25.32 8.84 -22.38
C SER A 85 -24.14 9.52 -23.11
N PHE A 86 -24.13 9.52 -24.45
CA PHE A 86 -23.27 10.41 -25.24
C PHE A 86 -23.95 11.77 -25.45
N ALA A 87 -23.16 12.86 -25.44
CA ALA A 87 -23.65 14.22 -25.65
C ALA A 87 -24.07 14.48 -27.11
N ASP A 88 -23.22 14.14 -28.11
CA ASP A 88 -23.45 14.61 -29.50
C ASP A 88 -23.27 13.58 -30.63
N ASP A 89 -22.56 12.46 -30.44
CA ASP A 89 -22.09 11.58 -31.54
C ASP A 89 -22.53 10.11 -31.48
N GLY A 90 -23.41 9.74 -30.54
CA GLY A 90 -23.77 8.35 -30.24
C GLY A 90 -25.25 7.99 -30.28
N LYS A 91 -26.02 8.48 -31.27
CA LYS A 91 -27.43 8.08 -31.44
C LYS A 91 -27.52 6.54 -31.51
N ASP A 92 -28.36 5.97 -30.65
CA ASP A 92 -28.61 4.52 -30.48
C ASP A 92 -27.51 3.71 -29.76
N MET A 93 -26.51 4.35 -29.14
CA MET A 93 -25.56 3.68 -28.23
C MET A 93 -25.93 3.88 -26.76
N ARG A 94 -25.38 3.03 -25.88
CA ARG A 94 -25.58 3.02 -24.42
C ARG A 94 -27.00 2.75 -23.90
N GLN A 95 -27.93 2.41 -24.77
CA GLN A 95 -29.31 2.22 -24.41
C GLN A 95 -29.55 0.87 -23.73
N PHE A 96 -30.49 0.79 -22.78
CA PHE A 96 -30.87 -0.47 -22.15
C PHE A 96 -32.30 -0.47 -21.60
N SER A 97 -32.88 -1.66 -21.43
CA SER A 97 -34.19 -1.87 -20.80
C SER A 97 -34.08 -2.28 -19.34
N VAL A 98 -35.06 -1.88 -18.52
CA VAL A 98 -35.25 -2.37 -17.14
C VAL A 98 -36.60 -3.08 -17.00
N ARG A 99 -36.65 -4.15 -16.22
CA ARG A 99 -37.87 -4.90 -15.89
C ARG A 99 -37.97 -5.13 -14.38
N LEU A 100 -39.17 -4.92 -13.84
CA LEU A 100 -39.53 -5.13 -12.44
C LEU A 100 -40.56 -6.27 -12.36
N GLY A 101 -40.17 -7.38 -11.71
CA GLY A 101 -40.94 -8.62 -11.69
C GLY A 101 -41.20 -9.11 -13.11
N VAL A 102 -42.48 -9.18 -13.49
CA VAL A 102 -42.92 -9.58 -14.84
C VAL A 102 -43.14 -8.41 -15.80
N ARG A 103 -43.04 -7.15 -15.33
CA ARG A 103 -43.37 -5.95 -16.11
C ARG A 103 -42.11 -5.21 -16.56
N ARG A 104 -41.89 -5.14 -17.87
CA ARG A 104 -40.81 -4.34 -18.46
C ARG A 104 -41.21 -2.87 -18.51
N SER A 105 -40.25 -1.99 -18.25
CA SER A 105 -40.43 -0.55 -18.46
C SER A 105 -40.63 -0.21 -19.93
N SER A 106 -41.54 0.73 -20.19
CA SER A 106 -41.70 1.33 -21.51
C SER A 106 -40.58 2.30 -21.84
N THR A 107 -39.88 2.82 -20.84
CA THR A 107 -38.70 3.68 -21.01
C THR A 107 -37.49 2.83 -21.39
N ILE A 108 -36.79 3.27 -22.44
CA ILE A 108 -35.43 2.81 -22.76
C ILE A 108 -34.47 3.85 -22.17
N PHE A 109 -33.60 3.39 -21.27
CA PHE A 109 -32.66 4.22 -20.53
C PHE A 109 -31.35 4.40 -21.29
N GLY A 110 -30.53 5.38 -20.92
CA GLY A 110 -29.21 5.65 -21.51
C GLY A 110 -29.24 6.52 -22.77
N GLY A 111 -30.42 6.99 -23.19
CA GLY A 111 -30.64 7.76 -24.42
C GLY A 111 -30.87 9.26 -24.21
N HIS A 112 -30.61 9.78 -23.01
CA HIS A 112 -31.02 11.14 -22.63
C HIS A 112 -30.17 12.27 -23.21
N HIS A 113 -28.95 12.01 -23.72
CA HIS A 113 -28.05 13.02 -24.30
C HIS A 113 -27.67 14.20 -23.38
N ARG A 114 -27.71 13.99 -22.06
CA ARG A 114 -27.41 15.05 -21.05
C ARG A 114 -26.06 14.91 -20.35
N THR A 115 -25.31 13.84 -20.59
CA THR A 115 -24.04 13.60 -19.87
C THR A 115 -22.94 14.51 -20.41
N VAL A 116 -22.52 15.47 -19.58
CA VAL A 116 -21.26 16.22 -19.72
C VAL A 116 -20.29 15.63 -18.69
N ASN A 117 -18.99 15.52 -19.01
CA ASN A 117 -17.95 15.03 -18.08
C ASN A 117 -18.11 13.60 -17.52
N HIS A 118 -18.86 12.70 -18.17
CA HIS A 118 -19.08 11.31 -17.70
C HIS A 118 -19.90 11.16 -16.40
N GLU A 119 -20.74 12.13 -16.06
CA GLU A 119 -21.63 12.07 -14.89
C GLU A 119 -22.90 11.22 -15.15
N PHE A 120 -23.32 10.44 -14.15
CA PHE A 120 -24.56 9.66 -14.18
C PHE A 120 -25.79 10.56 -14.02
N CYS A 121 -26.81 10.37 -14.86
CA CYS A 121 -28.06 11.14 -14.78
C CYS A 121 -29.26 10.23 -14.57
N PHE A 122 -30.18 10.61 -13.67
CA PHE A 122 -31.44 9.89 -13.47
C PHE A 122 -32.44 10.12 -14.61
N GLU A 123 -33.10 9.04 -15.01
CA GLU A 123 -34.19 8.97 -15.97
C GLU A 123 -35.41 8.33 -15.31
N ASP A 124 -36.59 8.83 -15.66
CA ASP A 124 -37.87 8.35 -15.14
C ASP A 124 -38.36 7.10 -15.89
N GLY A 125 -38.50 6.01 -15.15
CA GLY A 125 -38.99 4.72 -15.62
C GLY A 125 -40.49 4.53 -15.53
N GLY A 126 -41.25 5.49 -14.99
CA GLY A 126 -42.69 5.41 -14.79
C GLY A 126 -43.11 4.76 -13.47
N VAL A 127 -44.43 4.59 -13.30
CA VAL A 127 -45.05 4.07 -12.07
C VAL A 127 -45.60 2.65 -12.28
N TYR A 128 -45.33 1.76 -11.34
CA TYR A 128 -45.67 0.35 -11.35
C TYR A 128 -46.48 -0.02 -10.11
N ASP A 129 -47.49 -0.87 -10.27
CA ASP A 129 -48.17 -1.53 -9.15
C ASP A 129 -47.41 -2.82 -8.84
N LEU A 130 -46.76 -2.86 -7.68
CA LEU A 130 -45.84 -3.93 -7.27
C LEU A 130 -46.31 -4.59 -5.97
N PRO A 131 -46.13 -5.92 -5.82
CA PRO A 131 -46.48 -6.64 -4.60
C PRO A 131 -45.47 -6.36 -3.48
N ALA A 132 -45.89 -6.58 -2.22
CA ALA A 132 -44.96 -6.66 -1.09
C ALA A 132 -44.09 -7.92 -1.22
N GLY A 133 -42.87 -7.88 -0.68
CA GLY A 133 -41.96 -9.02 -0.68
C GLY A 133 -40.94 -9.01 -1.83
N PRO A 134 -40.37 -10.18 -2.17
CA PRO A 134 -39.30 -10.29 -3.16
C PRO A 134 -39.70 -9.80 -4.56
N LEU A 135 -38.96 -8.82 -5.09
CA LEU A 135 -39.09 -8.29 -6.45
C LEU A 135 -37.82 -8.58 -7.26
N LEU A 136 -37.98 -9.28 -8.38
CA LEU A 136 -36.90 -9.44 -9.36
C LEU A 136 -36.68 -8.12 -10.13
N ILE A 137 -35.46 -7.62 -10.15
CA ILE A 137 -35.01 -6.52 -11.01
C ILE A 137 -34.12 -7.11 -12.10
N VAL A 138 -34.43 -6.79 -13.36
CA VAL A 138 -33.64 -7.23 -14.52
C VAL A 138 -33.27 -6.03 -15.36
N VAL A 139 -31.99 -5.91 -15.72
CA VAL A 139 -31.48 -4.82 -16.56
C VAL A 139 -30.75 -5.38 -17.79
N GLY A 140 -30.91 -4.73 -18.93
CA GLY A 140 -30.19 -5.07 -20.16
C GLY A 140 -30.76 -6.22 -20.99
N GLU A 141 -32.03 -6.65 -20.79
CA GLU A 141 -32.66 -7.65 -21.68
C GLU A 141 -32.70 -7.21 -23.15
N LYS A 142 -32.77 -5.90 -23.35
CA LYS A 142 -32.43 -5.22 -24.59
C LYS A 142 -31.37 -4.19 -24.24
N ASN A 143 -30.23 -4.22 -24.92
CA ASN A 143 -29.20 -3.20 -24.76
C ASN A 143 -28.45 -2.97 -26.07
N THR A 144 -27.92 -1.75 -26.20
CA THR A 144 -27.01 -1.38 -27.27
C THR A 144 -25.59 -1.27 -26.73
N ARG A 145 -24.63 -1.11 -27.65
CA ARG A 145 -23.20 -1.11 -27.32
C ARG A 145 -22.87 -0.04 -26.29
N ASN A 146 -21.99 -0.36 -25.33
CA ASN A 146 -21.48 0.55 -24.31
C ASN A 146 -22.52 1.02 -23.27
N ALA A 147 -23.58 0.25 -23.01
CA ALA A 147 -24.52 0.53 -21.92
C ALA A 147 -23.81 0.66 -20.56
N ASN A 148 -24.12 1.72 -19.82
CA ASN A 148 -23.59 1.99 -18.49
C ASN A 148 -24.74 2.31 -17.53
N ILE A 149 -24.87 1.49 -16.49
CA ILE A 149 -26.05 1.43 -15.61
C ILE A 149 -25.57 1.73 -14.19
N GLY A 150 -26.01 2.85 -13.63
CA GLY A 150 -25.60 3.35 -12.32
C GLY A 150 -26.45 2.78 -11.19
N GLN A 151 -27.42 3.56 -10.71
CA GLN A 151 -28.28 3.23 -9.58
C GLN A 151 -29.74 3.05 -10.02
N ILE A 152 -30.45 2.13 -9.38
CA ILE A 152 -31.87 1.84 -9.60
C ILE A 152 -32.62 2.22 -8.33
N VAL A 153 -33.55 3.17 -8.41
CA VAL A 153 -34.31 3.70 -7.27
C VAL A 153 -35.79 3.43 -7.45
N LEU A 154 -36.43 2.95 -6.38
CA LEU A 154 -37.88 2.77 -6.27
C LEU A 154 -38.40 3.64 -5.13
N THR A 155 -39.43 4.45 -5.40
CA THR A 155 -40.09 5.28 -4.39
C THR A 155 -41.60 5.15 -4.45
N ASP A 156 -42.29 5.08 -3.31
CA ASP A 156 -43.75 5.12 -3.26
C ASP A 156 -44.31 6.56 -3.29
N ASP A 157 -43.43 7.58 -3.25
CA ASP A 157 -43.78 8.95 -3.63
C ASP A 157 -43.93 9.04 -5.15
N ILE A 158 -45.13 8.73 -5.63
CA ILE A 158 -45.47 8.81 -7.05
C ILE A 158 -45.35 10.23 -7.65
N LYS A 159 -45.18 11.27 -6.83
CA LYS A 159 -44.97 12.66 -7.27
C LYS A 159 -43.49 13.07 -7.29
N ALA A 160 -42.57 12.19 -6.88
CA ALA A 160 -41.14 12.45 -6.95
C ALA A 160 -40.71 12.81 -8.38
N ASP A 161 -39.79 13.78 -8.51
CA ASP A 161 -39.24 14.26 -9.77
C ASP A 161 -37.71 14.30 -9.67
N ALA A 162 -37.05 13.54 -10.54
CA ALA A 162 -35.60 13.43 -10.61
C ALA A 162 -34.88 14.73 -11.04
N THR A 163 -35.58 15.65 -11.72
CA THR A 163 -34.99 16.94 -12.11
C THR A 163 -35.06 17.99 -11.00
N ALA A 164 -36.07 17.89 -10.13
CA ALA A 164 -36.25 18.81 -9.01
C ALA A 164 -35.46 18.40 -7.75
N ASN A 165 -35.22 17.10 -7.54
CA ASN A 165 -34.57 16.57 -6.32
C ASN A 165 -33.57 15.41 -6.61
N PRO A 166 -32.51 15.62 -7.39
CA PRO A 166 -31.52 14.57 -7.69
C PRO A 166 -30.80 14.04 -6.44
N ASP A 167 -30.52 14.90 -5.46
CA ASP A 167 -29.84 14.54 -4.21
C ASP A 167 -30.65 13.52 -3.39
N LEU A 168 -31.99 13.62 -3.40
CA LEU A 168 -32.87 12.68 -2.71
C LEU A 168 -32.70 11.25 -3.26
N LEU A 169 -32.56 11.13 -4.59
CA LEU A 169 -32.40 9.84 -5.25
C LEU A 169 -30.99 9.28 -5.05
N LEU A 170 -29.97 10.14 -5.14
CA LEU A 170 -28.58 9.77 -4.88
C LEU A 170 -28.37 9.24 -3.45
N HIS A 171 -29.15 9.77 -2.49
CA HIS A 171 -29.11 9.38 -1.08
C HIS A 171 -30.25 8.45 -0.66
N ALA A 172 -30.86 7.73 -1.62
CA ALA A 172 -31.89 6.74 -1.32
C ALA A 172 -31.37 5.67 -0.33
N ALA A 173 -32.22 5.22 0.59
CA ALA A 173 -31.83 4.19 1.55
C ALA A 173 -31.48 2.88 0.80
N PRO A 174 -30.41 2.15 1.19
CA PRO A 174 -30.05 0.91 0.51
C PRO A 174 -31.20 -0.10 0.52
N ALA A 175 -31.53 -0.64 -0.65
CA ALA A 175 -32.55 -1.68 -0.78
C ALA A 175 -32.11 -2.94 -0.04
N GLN A 176 -33.04 -3.57 0.69
CA GLN A 176 -32.78 -4.86 1.31
C GLN A 176 -32.74 -5.95 0.24
N ILE A 177 -31.58 -6.58 0.04
CA ILE A 177 -31.39 -7.67 -0.92
C ILE A 177 -32.03 -8.97 -0.40
N THR A 178 -32.68 -9.70 -1.29
CA THR A 178 -33.15 -11.07 -1.03
C THR A 178 -32.45 -12.05 -1.99
N PRO A 179 -32.07 -13.26 -1.55
CA PRO A 179 -31.44 -14.26 -2.42
C PRO A 179 -32.31 -14.61 -3.65
N LEU A 180 -31.70 -14.64 -4.84
CA LEU A 180 -32.33 -15.21 -6.03
C LEU A 180 -32.48 -16.72 -5.86
N THR A 181 -33.62 -17.27 -6.30
CA THR A 181 -33.79 -18.71 -6.44
C THR A 181 -33.23 -19.14 -7.79
N VAL A 182 -32.22 -20.02 -7.77
CA VAL A 182 -31.57 -20.58 -8.97
C VAL A 182 -32.15 -21.95 -9.27
N THR A 183 -32.73 -22.12 -10.46
CA THR A 183 -33.19 -23.41 -10.98
C THR A 183 -32.36 -23.79 -12.20
N PHE A 184 -31.93 -25.05 -12.27
CA PHE A 184 -31.13 -25.54 -13.39
C PHE A 184 -32.02 -26.16 -14.46
N ASP A 185 -31.73 -25.89 -15.73
CA ASP A 185 -32.32 -26.64 -16.86
C ASP A 185 -31.83 -28.11 -16.78
N GLU A 186 -30.53 -28.28 -16.51
CA GLU A 186 -29.87 -29.55 -16.18
C GLU A 186 -28.81 -29.28 -15.12
N LYS A 187 -28.74 -30.10 -14.06
CA LYS A 187 -27.80 -29.86 -12.96
C LYS A 187 -26.36 -30.10 -13.43
N PRO A 188 -25.48 -29.07 -13.46
CA PRO A 188 -24.13 -29.24 -13.97
C PRO A 188 -23.26 -30.03 -12.99
N SER A 189 -22.37 -30.86 -13.53
CA SER A 189 -21.33 -31.53 -12.74
C SER A 189 -20.09 -30.65 -12.70
N LEU A 190 -19.99 -29.78 -11.70
CA LEU A 190 -18.84 -28.86 -11.54
C LEU A 190 -17.64 -29.51 -10.83
N LYS A 191 -17.91 -30.57 -10.06
CA LYS A 191 -16.91 -31.38 -9.37
C LYS A 191 -17.15 -32.86 -9.57
N PRO A 192 -16.13 -33.70 -9.37
CA PRO A 192 -16.31 -35.15 -9.37
C PRO A 192 -17.30 -35.59 -8.29
N ALA A 193 -18.09 -36.63 -8.57
CA ALA A 193 -18.97 -37.22 -7.56
C ALA A 193 -18.18 -37.83 -6.40
N ALA A 194 -18.73 -37.78 -5.19
CA ALA A 194 -18.19 -38.52 -4.07
C ALA A 194 -18.22 -40.02 -4.37
N VAL A 195 -17.18 -40.75 -3.95
CA VAL A 195 -17.07 -42.20 -4.16
C VAL A 195 -16.78 -42.88 -2.84
N THR A 196 -17.22 -44.14 -2.70
CA THR A 196 -16.81 -44.98 -1.57
C THR A 196 -15.47 -45.62 -1.90
N LEU A 197 -14.51 -45.51 -0.98
CA LEU A 197 -13.15 -45.99 -1.16
C LEU A 197 -12.96 -47.42 -0.63
N LYS A 198 -12.00 -48.14 -1.22
CA LYS A 198 -11.44 -49.36 -0.64
C LYS A 198 -10.70 -49.03 0.66
N SER A 199 -10.56 -50.03 1.54
CA SER A 199 -9.94 -49.85 2.86
C SER A 199 -8.41 -49.65 2.83
N ALA A 200 -7.72 -50.06 1.76
CA ALA A 200 -6.28 -49.96 1.61
C ALA A 200 -5.92 -49.14 0.36
N PRO A 201 -4.79 -48.39 0.39
CA PRO A 201 -4.35 -47.64 -0.78
C PRO A 201 -3.86 -48.58 -1.88
N GLU A 202 -4.08 -48.18 -3.13
CA GLU A 202 -3.56 -48.85 -4.32
C GLU A 202 -2.07 -48.54 -4.51
N VAL A 203 -1.68 -47.28 -4.31
CA VAL A 203 -0.29 -46.82 -4.32
C VAL A 203 -0.06 -45.85 -3.16
N GLU A 204 1.11 -45.94 -2.55
CA GLU A 204 1.59 -45.01 -1.52
C GLU A 204 3.04 -44.62 -1.82
N ILE A 205 3.33 -43.32 -1.70
CA ILE A 205 4.68 -42.74 -1.69
C ILE A 205 4.83 -41.85 -0.46
N SER A 206 6.03 -41.78 0.11
CA SER A 206 6.29 -40.99 1.32
C SER A 206 7.77 -40.66 1.45
N ASN A 207 8.05 -39.52 2.08
CA ASN A 207 9.37 -39.21 2.65
C ASN A 207 9.24 -39.10 4.19
N ASP A 208 10.18 -38.43 4.83
CA ASP A 208 10.19 -38.21 6.28
C ASP A 208 9.19 -37.15 6.78
N ARG A 209 8.63 -36.30 5.91
CA ARG A 209 7.69 -35.20 6.26
C ARG A 209 6.26 -35.44 5.77
N VAL A 210 6.08 -35.98 4.56
CA VAL A 210 4.80 -36.09 3.85
C VAL A 210 4.58 -37.49 3.30
N LYS A 211 3.33 -37.92 3.30
CA LYS A 211 2.87 -39.17 2.68
C LYS A 211 1.65 -38.91 1.81
N LEU A 212 1.68 -39.49 0.62
CA LEU A 212 0.60 -39.44 -0.36
C LEU A 212 0.13 -40.87 -0.64
N ALA A 213 -1.15 -41.11 -0.41
CA ALA A 213 -1.79 -42.41 -0.60
C ALA A 213 -2.98 -42.28 -1.56
N PHE A 214 -3.06 -43.17 -2.54
CA PHE A 214 -4.09 -43.16 -3.59
C PHE A 214 -5.01 -44.36 -3.41
N TYR A 215 -6.30 -44.11 -3.15
CA TYR A 215 -7.29 -45.15 -2.86
C TYR A 215 -8.24 -45.33 -4.03
N SER A 216 -8.41 -46.55 -4.55
CA SER A 216 -9.44 -46.79 -5.56
C SER A 216 -10.83 -46.78 -4.95
N SER A 217 -11.80 -46.28 -5.73
CA SER A 217 -13.21 -46.47 -5.48
C SER A 217 -13.58 -47.97 -5.52
N LEU A 218 -14.68 -48.32 -4.85
CA LEU A 218 -15.18 -49.70 -4.84
C LEU A 218 -15.50 -50.24 -6.25
N ASP A 219 -15.93 -49.38 -7.17
CA ASP A 219 -16.21 -49.75 -8.57
C ASP A 219 -14.95 -49.72 -9.47
N GLY A 220 -13.80 -49.31 -8.95
CA GLY A 220 -12.52 -49.23 -9.67
C GLY A 220 -12.48 -48.18 -10.78
N ARG A 221 -13.37 -47.19 -10.77
CA ARG A 221 -13.48 -46.16 -11.82
C ARG A 221 -12.91 -44.80 -11.42
N ALA A 222 -12.41 -44.66 -10.20
CA ALA A 222 -11.81 -43.44 -9.71
C ALA A 222 -10.77 -43.73 -8.61
N LEU A 223 -9.81 -42.83 -8.48
CA LEU A 223 -8.85 -42.76 -7.38
C LEU A 223 -9.06 -41.46 -6.60
N VAL A 224 -8.79 -41.52 -5.30
CA VAL A 224 -8.79 -40.37 -4.40
C VAL A 224 -7.47 -40.32 -3.66
N GLN A 225 -6.81 -39.17 -3.69
CA GLN A 225 -5.62 -38.93 -2.89
C GLN A 225 -5.99 -38.62 -1.43
N ARG A 226 -5.18 -39.14 -0.51
CA ARG A 226 -5.10 -38.68 0.86
C ARG A 226 -3.69 -38.23 1.16
N VAL A 227 -3.59 -37.05 1.78
CA VAL A 227 -2.33 -36.45 2.20
C VAL A 227 -2.22 -36.60 3.71
N ALA A 228 -1.07 -37.06 4.17
CA ALA A 228 -0.73 -37.10 5.59
C ALA A 228 0.59 -36.38 5.83
N VAL A 229 0.64 -35.60 6.90
CA VAL A 229 1.85 -34.92 7.37
C VAL A 229 2.38 -35.60 8.61
N ARG A 230 3.69 -35.57 8.80
CA ARG A 230 4.31 -36.12 9.99
C ARG A 230 4.21 -35.13 11.14
N VAL A 231 3.52 -35.55 12.20
CA VAL A 231 3.35 -34.79 13.45
C VAL A 231 4.10 -35.50 14.57
N GLY A 232 5.26 -34.96 14.95
CA GLY A 232 6.22 -35.64 15.80
C GLY A 232 6.59 -37.04 15.26
N LYS A 233 6.18 -38.12 15.94
CA LYS A 233 6.43 -39.51 15.49
C LYS A 233 5.27 -40.15 14.73
N ALA A 234 4.11 -39.51 14.69
CA ALA A 234 2.89 -40.05 14.11
C ALA A 234 2.60 -39.44 12.73
N TRP A 235 1.86 -40.17 11.90
CA TRP A 235 1.27 -39.63 10.68
C TRP A 235 -0.13 -39.09 11.02
N LYS A 236 -0.42 -37.87 10.60
CA LYS A 236 -1.74 -37.26 10.73
C LYS A 236 -2.29 -36.96 9.34
N ASP A 237 -3.42 -37.56 9.02
CA ASP A 237 -4.13 -37.27 7.77
C ASP A 237 -4.64 -35.82 7.79
N LEU A 238 -4.54 -35.14 6.65
CA LEU A 238 -5.14 -33.82 6.49
C LEU A 238 -6.67 -33.92 6.42
N PRO A 239 -7.40 -32.94 6.97
CA PRO A 239 -8.85 -32.87 6.81
C PRO A 239 -9.17 -32.64 5.33
N GLY A 240 -9.60 -33.69 4.65
CA GLY A 240 -10.02 -33.66 3.25
C GLY A 240 -11.27 -34.49 3.06
N SER A 241 -12.17 -34.02 2.21
CA SER A 241 -13.30 -34.83 1.76
C SER A 241 -12.83 -35.79 0.67
N ASP A 242 -13.39 -37.00 0.61
CA ASP A 242 -13.20 -37.92 -0.52
C ASP A 242 -13.75 -37.34 -1.85
N SER A 243 -14.33 -36.14 -1.82
CA SER A 243 -14.76 -35.32 -2.96
C SER A 243 -13.98 -34.02 -3.21
N ALA A 244 -12.97 -33.69 -2.39
CA ALA A 244 -12.29 -32.40 -2.45
C ALA A 244 -11.34 -32.28 -3.65
N GLU A 245 -10.41 -33.24 -3.80
CA GLU A 245 -9.41 -33.21 -4.87
C GLU A 245 -10.09 -33.32 -6.25
N SER A 246 -9.73 -32.41 -7.16
CA SER A 246 -10.18 -32.47 -8.55
C SER A 246 -9.13 -31.94 -9.51
N TYR A 247 -8.81 -32.73 -10.52
CA TYR A 247 -8.14 -32.26 -11.73
C TYR A 247 -9.21 -31.72 -12.68
N ARG A 248 -8.89 -30.67 -13.43
CA ARG A 248 -9.86 -30.01 -14.33
C ARG A 248 -9.19 -29.70 -15.66
N VAL A 249 -9.95 -29.87 -16.74
CA VAL A 249 -9.59 -29.35 -18.07
C VAL A 249 -10.72 -28.44 -18.53
N LEU A 250 -10.36 -27.23 -18.95
CA LEU A 250 -11.25 -26.28 -19.61
C LEU A 250 -10.87 -26.23 -21.08
N TYR A 251 -11.87 -26.31 -21.97
CA TYR A 251 -11.65 -26.28 -23.42
C TYR A 251 -12.60 -25.32 -24.12
N ARG A 252 -12.09 -24.62 -25.13
CA ARG A 252 -12.90 -23.94 -26.14
C ARG A 252 -12.34 -24.20 -27.54
N PRO A 253 -13.19 -24.38 -28.56
CA PRO A 253 -12.75 -24.37 -29.95
C PRO A 253 -12.01 -23.07 -30.33
N VAL A 254 -11.13 -23.12 -31.33
CA VAL A 254 -10.32 -21.96 -31.79
C VAL A 254 -11.18 -20.75 -32.20
N ASP A 255 -12.36 -21.00 -32.75
CA ASP A 255 -13.33 -20.00 -33.19
C ASP A 255 -14.23 -19.46 -32.06
N SER A 256 -14.07 -19.96 -30.84
CA SER A 256 -14.79 -19.52 -29.64
C SER A 256 -13.82 -18.85 -28.67
N ASP A 257 -13.37 -17.63 -29.01
CA ASP A 257 -12.51 -16.81 -28.14
C ASP A 257 -13.14 -16.68 -26.73
N PRO A 258 -12.40 -17.00 -25.65
CA PRO A 258 -12.87 -16.80 -24.27
C PRO A 258 -13.24 -15.35 -23.95
N MET A 259 -12.75 -14.39 -24.74
CA MET A 259 -12.85 -12.94 -24.52
C MET A 259 -12.42 -12.55 -23.10
N MET A 260 -11.25 -13.04 -22.68
CA MET A 260 -10.70 -12.71 -21.37
C MET A 260 -10.46 -11.19 -21.27
N GLN A 261 -11.10 -10.56 -20.29
CA GLN A 261 -10.91 -9.15 -19.98
C GLN A 261 -10.23 -9.01 -18.64
N ASN A 262 -9.06 -8.35 -18.64
CA ASN A 262 -8.29 -8.13 -17.42
C ASN A 262 -7.70 -6.71 -17.34
N ARG A 263 -8.08 -5.82 -18.27
CA ARG A 263 -7.55 -4.45 -18.30
C ARG A 263 -8.26 -3.58 -17.26
N GLY A 264 -7.50 -3.02 -16.33
CA GLY A 264 -8.04 -2.22 -15.22
C GLY A 264 -9.04 -3.00 -14.37
N LEU A 265 -8.83 -4.31 -14.21
CA LEU A 265 -9.65 -5.20 -13.40
C LEU A 265 -8.73 -5.99 -12.47
N GLN A 266 -9.13 -6.18 -11.21
CA GLN A 266 -8.39 -7.00 -10.26
C GLN A 266 -8.45 -8.50 -10.58
N HIS A 267 -9.52 -8.93 -11.25
CA HIS A 267 -9.75 -10.32 -11.62
C HIS A 267 -10.18 -10.39 -13.08
N PRO A 268 -9.65 -11.37 -13.85
CA PRO A 268 -10.10 -11.60 -15.20
C PRO A 268 -11.59 -11.96 -15.23
N THR A 269 -12.27 -11.51 -16.28
CA THR A 269 -13.63 -11.94 -16.63
C THR A 269 -13.64 -12.64 -17.98
N TRP A 270 -14.60 -13.55 -18.17
CA TRP A 270 -14.75 -14.34 -19.39
C TRP A 270 -16.16 -14.30 -19.96
N LYS A 271 -16.26 -14.62 -21.25
CA LYS A 271 -17.53 -14.89 -21.93
C LYS A 271 -18.16 -16.19 -21.40
N LEU A 272 -19.42 -16.10 -20.97
CA LEU A 272 -20.17 -17.19 -20.32
C LEU A 272 -21.07 -18.00 -21.26
N ASP A 273 -20.90 -17.91 -22.57
CA ASP A 273 -21.75 -18.60 -23.56
C ASP A 273 -21.68 -20.14 -23.51
N LEU A 274 -20.66 -20.70 -22.85
CA LEU A 274 -20.53 -22.14 -22.56
C LEU A 274 -20.86 -22.51 -21.11
N ALA A 275 -21.20 -21.53 -20.26
CA ALA A 275 -21.56 -21.78 -18.87
C ALA A 275 -22.96 -22.42 -18.78
N PRO A 276 -23.22 -23.29 -17.78
CA PRO A 276 -24.53 -23.94 -17.62
C PRO A 276 -25.67 -22.92 -17.55
N ALA A 277 -26.74 -23.15 -18.31
CA ALA A 277 -27.92 -22.29 -18.30
C ALA A 277 -28.73 -22.49 -17.01
N VAL A 278 -29.23 -21.39 -16.45
CA VAL A 278 -30.08 -21.38 -15.25
C VAL A 278 -31.27 -20.46 -15.45
N THR A 279 -32.33 -20.71 -14.69
CA THR A 279 -33.43 -19.78 -14.49
C THR A 279 -33.31 -19.15 -13.11
N LEU A 280 -33.15 -17.84 -13.07
CA LEU A 280 -33.15 -17.04 -11.83
C LEU A 280 -34.57 -16.53 -11.58
N SER A 281 -35.00 -16.55 -10.31
CA SER A 281 -36.35 -16.13 -9.94
C SER A 281 -36.43 -15.47 -8.57
N ALA A 282 -37.35 -14.52 -8.44
CA ALA A 282 -37.75 -13.88 -7.18
C ALA A 282 -39.19 -13.35 -7.31
N GLY A 283 -40.02 -13.64 -6.30
CA GLY A 283 -41.45 -13.42 -6.38
C GLY A 283 -42.05 -14.14 -7.59
N GLU A 284 -42.83 -13.42 -8.40
CA GLU A 284 -43.40 -13.95 -9.66
C GLU A 284 -42.44 -13.82 -10.86
N GLY A 285 -41.35 -13.07 -10.73
CA GLY A 285 -40.41 -12.80 -11.81
C GLY A 285 -39.46 -13.96 -12.07
N LYS A 286 -39.19 -14.23 -13.36
CA LYS A 286 -38.16 -15.18 -13.83
C LYS A 286 -37.30 -14.57 -14.93
N ILE A 287 -36.07 -15.03 -15.06
CA ILE A 287 -35.15 -14.70 -16.16
C ILE A 287 -34.19 -15.86 -16.42
N ARG A 288 -33.89 -16.12 -17.69
CA ARG A 288 -32.85 -17.07 -18.09
C ARG A 288 -31.48 -16.39 -18.04
N SER A 289 -30.52 -17.05 -17.42
CA SER A 289 -29.13 -16.59 -17.29
C SER A 289 -28.17 -17.79 -17.33
N HIS A 290 -26.93 -17.58 -16.89
CA HIS A 290 -25.93 -18.62 -16.66
C HIS A 290 -25.63 -18.78 -15.17
N LEU A 291 -25.08 -19.93 -14.82
CA LEU A 291 -24.56 -20.15 -13.49
C LEU A 291 -23.39 -19.20 -13.22
N GLY A 292 -23.42 -18.49 -12.09
CA GLY A 292 -22.26 -17.78 -11.54
C GLY A 292 -21.80 -16.54 -12.32
N PRO A 293 -20.93 -15.72 -11.72
CA PRO A 293 -20.41 -14.51 -12.34
C PRO A 293 -19.30 -14.81 -13.35
N SER A 294 -19.05 -13.85 -14.26
CA SER A 294 -18.01 -13.90 -15.29
C SER A 294 -16.57 -13.97 -14.77
N THR A 295 -16.37 -13.83 -13.45
CA THR A 295 -15.09 -13.97 -12.74
C THR A 295 -14.77 -15.41 -12.34
N THR A 296 -15.68 -16.35 -12.57
CA THR A 296 -15.53 -17.75 -12.17
C THR A 296 -14.66 -18.52 -13.17
N PRO A 297 -13.49 -19.04 -12.77
CA PRO A 297 -12.52 -19.59 -13.73
C PRO A 297 -13.01 -20.86 -14.43
N TRP A 298 -13.70 -21.76 -13.72
CA TRP A 298 -14.23 -23.01 -14.31
C TRP A 298 -15.43 -22.82 -15.25
N LEU A 299 -15.91 -21.59 -15.42
CA LEU A 299 -16.98 -21.24 -16.36
C LEU A 299 -16.45 -20.57 -17.63
N SER A 300 -15.13 -20.37 -17.72
CA SER A 300 -14.48 -19.75 -18.89
C SER A 300 -14.48 -20.63 -20.14
N GLY A 301 -14.84 -21.91 -20.05
CA GLY A 301 -14.96 -22.84 -21.17
C GLY A 301 -15.74 -24.11 -20.80
N GLN A 302 -15.74 -25.10 -21.69
CA GLN A 302 -16.31 -26.41 -21.38
C GLN A 302 -15.48 -27.09 -20.30
N LEU A 303 -16.09 -27.34 -19.14
CA LEU A 303 -15.44 -27.95 -17.98
C LEU A 303 -15.50 -29.48 -18.02
N PHE A 304 -14.34 -30.10 -17.81
CA PHE A 304 -14.19 -31.52 -17.56
C PHE A 304 -13.54 -31.73 -16.18
N PRO A 305 -14.32 -32.05 -15.12
CA PRO A 305 -13.77 -32.43 -13.83
C PRO A 305 -13.36 -33.91 -13.88
N LEU A 306 -12.14 -34.21 -13.43
CA LEU A 306 -11.50 -35.51 -13.63
C LEU A 306 -10.95 -36.09 -12.32
N ARG A 307 -10.97 -37.42 -12.25
CA ARG A 307 -10.23 -38.22 -11.28
C ARG A 307 -9.31 -39.20 -12.00
N PRO A 308 -8.16 -39.55 -11.41
CA PRO A 308 -7.36 -40.63 -11.94
C PRO A 308 -8.16 -41.93 -11.90
N ILE A 309 -7.92 -42.81 -12.87
CA ILE A 309 -8.54 -44.14 -12.96
C ILE A 309 -7.53 -45.27 -12.67
N ALA A 310 -6.22 -44.96 -12.74
CA ALA A 310 -5.14 -45.87 -12.40
C ALA A 310 -3.94 -45.10 -11.83
N ALA A 311 -3.20 -45.73 -10.92
CA ALA A 311 -1.96 -45.20 -10.35
C ALA A 311 -0.84 -46.23 -10.51
N HIS A 312 0.31 -45.78 -11.03
CA HIS A 312 1.49 -46.60 -11.26
C HIS A 312 2.63 -46.08 -10.40
N LYS A 313 3.04 -46.87 -9.40
CA LYS A 313 4.23 -46.58 -8.61
C LYS A 313 5.46 -46.76 -9.50
N ILE A 314 6.16 -45.66 -9.77
CA ILE A 314 7.39 -45.67 -10.58
C ILE A 314 8.57 -46.08 -9.70
N ASP A 315 8.65 -45.48 -8.51
CA ASP A 315 9.65 -45.78 -7.48
C ASP A 315 9.09 -45.42 -6.08
N ALA A 316 9.93 -45.36 -5.04
CA ALA A 316 9.49 -45.06 -3.67
C ALA A 316 8.94 -43.64 -3.49
N HIS A 317 9.31 -42.71 -4.37
CA HIS A 317 9.06 -41.28 -4.29
C HIS A 317 8.17 -40.76 -5.43
N THR A 318 7.95 -41.56 -6.47
CA THR A 318 7.27 -41.13 -7.70
C THR A 318 6.09 -42.02 -8.06
N VAL A 319 4.95 -41.40 -8.39
CA VAL A 319 3.76 -42.08 -8.92
C VAL A 319 3.23 -41.37 -10.16
N LYS A 320 2.86 -42.15 -11.16
CA LYS A 320 2.17 -41.68 -12.36
C LYS A 320 0.68 -42.03 -12.28
N LEU A 321 -0.17 -41.07 -12.64
CA LEU A 321 -1.62 -41.16 -12.64
C LEU A 321 -2.14 -41.10 -14.08
N ASP A 322 -3.01 -42.05 -14.44
CA ASP A 322 -3.71 -42.07 -15.73
C ASP A 322 -5.17 -41.67 -15.54
N PHE A 323 -5.73 -41.00 -16.55
CA PHE A 323 -7.11 -40.50 -16.53
C PHE A 323 -7.92 -41.09 -17.69
N ALA A 324 -9.24 -41.10 -17.54
CA ALA A 324 -10.14 -41.47 -18.64
C ALA A 324 -9.97 -40.52 -19.84
N SER A 325 -9.99 -41.06 -21.05
CA SER A 325 -9.89 -40.26 -22.28
C SER A 325 -11.10 -39.33 -22.45
N LEU A 326 -10.83 -38.10 -22.88
CA LEU A 326 -11.85 -37.13 -23.23
C LEU A 326 -11.99 -37.01 -24.75
N PRO A 327 -13.14 -36.52 -25.27
CA PRO A 327 -13.31 -36.25 -26.70
C PRO A 327 -12.35 -35.22 -27.30
N ILE A 328 -11.60 -34.52 -26.44
CA ILE A 328 -10.69 -33.43 -26.77
C ILE A 328 -9.22 -33.78 -26.50
N GLY A 329 -8.92 -34.84 -25.75
CA GLY A 329 -7.55 -35.17 -25.34
C GLY A 329 -7.46 -36.19 -24.21
N VAL A 330 -6.24 -36.51 -23.80
CA VAL A 330 -5.96 -37.46 -22.70
C VAL A 330 -5.02 -36.79 -21.70
N MET A 331 -5.34 -36.91 -20.42
CA MET A 331 -4.54 -36.34 -19.33
C MET A 331 -3.70 -37.43 -18.65
N THR A 332 -2.50 -37.04 -18.22
CA THR A 332 -1.68 -37.79 -17.25
C THR A 332 -1.14 -36.82 -16.21
N ALA A 333 -0.89 -37.33 -15.00
CA ALA A 333 -0.23 -36.54 -13.95
C ALA A 333 0.90 -37.36 -13.31
N THR A 334 1.95 -36.69 -12.86
CA THR A 334 3.04 -37.31 -12.10
C THR A 334 3.23 -36.55 -10.81
N TRP A 335 3.31 -37.29 -9.71
CA TRP A 335 3.64 -36.78 -8.38
C TRP A 335 5.00 -37.31 -7.97
N HIS A 336 5.83 -36.42 -7.42
CA HIS A 336 7.16 -36.76 -6.92
C HIS A 336 7.41 -36.09 -5.57
N LEU A 337 7.89 -36.86 -4.59
CA LEU A 337 8.27 -36.42 -3.24
C LEU A 337 9.77 -36.56 -3.04
N GLU A 338 10.51 -35.45 -3.14
CA GLU A 338 11.94 -35.42 -2.84
C GLU A 338 12.19 -35.72 -1.35
N GLU A 339 13.31 -36.35 -1.01
CA GLU A 339 13.62 -36.67 0.39
C GLU A 339 13.83 -35.37 1.20
N GLY A 340 13.22 -35.26 2.39
CA GLY A 340 13.30 -34.06 3.23
C GLY A 340 12.40 -32.89 2.83
N ASP A 341 11.76 -32.93 1.66
CA ASP A 341 10.89 -31.85 1.18
C ASP A 341 9.44 -31.99 1.69
N ALA A 342 8.81 -30.88 2.08
CA ALA A 342 7.38 -30.84 2.41
C ALA A 342 6.49 -30.57 1.18
N ALA A 343 7.09 -30.18 0.05
CA ALA A 343 6.40 -29.85 -1.19
C ALA A 343 6.49 -30.97 -2.22
N ALA A 344 5.37 -31.55 -2.60
CA ALA A 344 5.30 -32.48 -3.72
C ALA A 344 5.43 -31.75 -5.06
N HIS A 345 6.24 -32.28 -5.97
CA HIS A 345 6.32 -31.83 -7.35
C HIS A 345 5.18 -32.48 -8.14
N VAL A 346 4.36 -31.68 -8.81
CA VAL A 346 3.26 -32.18 -9.64
C VAL A 346 3.43 -31.69 -11.07
N GLY A 347 3.45 -32.62 -12.02
CA GLY A 347 3.42 -32.34 -13.45
C GLY A 347 2.15 -32.91 -14.08
N ILE A 348 1.37 -32.06 -14.76
CA ILE A 348 0.23 -32.47 -15.58
C ILE A 348 0.63 -32.35 -17.05
N SER A 349 0.28 -33.36 -17.83
CA SER A 349 0.41 -33.38 -19.29
C SER A 349 -0.95 -33.69 -19.92
N PHE A 350 -1.34 -32.89 -20.90
CA PHE A 350 -2.57 -33.08 -21.66
C PHE A 350 -2.27 -33.20 -23.14
N ASP A 351 -2.45 -34.41 -23.68
CA ASP A 351 -2.28 -34.71 -25.09
C ASP A 351 -3.54 -34.28 -25.85
N LEU A 352 -3.49 -33.12 -26.48
CA LEU A 352 -4.62 -32.51 -27.16
C LEU A 352 -4.91 -33.22 -28.49
N LEU A 353 -6.17 -33.60 -28.71
CA LEU A 353 -6.64 -34.20 -29.97
C LEU A 353 -7.26 -33.18 -30.94
N LYS A 354 -7.65 -31.99 -30.44
CA LYS A 354 -8.31 -30.93 -31.22
C LYS A 354 -7.73 -29.56 -30.91
N PRO A 355 -7.40 -28.73 -31.92
CA PRO A 355 -6.99 -27.34 -31.70
C PRO A 355 -8.03 -26.57 -30.89
N GLY A 356 -7.58 -25.66 -30.02
CA GLY A 356 -8.46 -24.85 -29.20
C GLY A 356 -7.73 -24.12 -28.09
N TYR A 357 -8.50 -23.39 -27.29
CA TYR A 357 -8.05 -22.86 -26.02
C TYR A 357 -8.12 -23.95 -24.94
N ILE A 358 -7.05 -24.12 -24.18
CA ILE A 358 -6.95 -25.09 -23.08
C ILE A 358 -6.49 -24.37 -21.81
N SER A 359 -7.09 -24.74 -20.67
CA SER A 359 -6.58 -24.42 -19.35
C SER A 359 -6.70 -25.65 -18.47
N MET A 360 -5.61 -26.06 -17.82
CA MET A 360 -5.60 -27.15 -16.85
C MET A 360 -5.74 -26.56 -15.46
N GLY A 361 -6.51 -27.21 -14.60
CA GLY A 361 -6.72 -26.76 -13.22
C GLY A 361 -6.55 -27.89 -12.22
N TYR A 362 -6.19 -27.52 -11.00
CA TYR A 362 -6.11 -28.44 -9.87
C TYR A 362 -6.74 -27.77 -8.64
N HIS A 363 -7.70 -28.47 -8.03
CA HIS A 363 -8.34 -28.09 -6.78
C HIS A 363 -7.81 -29.00 -5.69
N GLY A 364 -7.26 -28.41 -4.63
CA GLY A 364 -6.53 -29.14 -3.60
C GLY A 364 -7.39 -30.09 -2.76
N ALA A 365 -6.76 -31.05 -2.10
CA ALA A 365 -7.46 -32.07 -1.31
C ALA A 365 -8.03 -31.55 0.03
N VAL A 366 -7.61 -30.36 0.46
CA VAL A 366 -8.06 -29.72 1.72
C VAL A 366 -9.12 -28.66 1.42
N VAL A 367 -10.26 -28.78 2.10
CA VAL A 367 -11.41 -27.88 2.00
C VAL A 367 -11.90 -27.60 3.42
N ASP A 368 -12.19 -26.33 3.72
CA ASP A 368 -12.68 -25.91 5.03
C ASP A 368 -13.66 -24.74 4.94
N THR A 369 -14.39 -24.47 6.03
CA THR A 369 -15.10 -23.20 6.18
C THR A 369 -14.14 -22.13 6.70
N VAL A 370 -14.41 -20.86 6.38
CA VAL A 370 -13.56 -19.72 6.79
C VAL A 370 -13.32 -19.73 8.30
N GLU A 371 -14.36 -20.01 9.09
CA GLU A 371 -14.35 -20.02 10.55
C GLU A 371 -13.47 -21.14 11.14
N GLN A 372 -13.21 -22.20 10.36
CA GLN A 372 -12.36 -23.31 10.77
C GLN A 372 -10.89 -23.12 10.37
N THR A 373 -10.58 -22.10 9.57
CA THR A 373 -9.19 -21.80 9.18
C THR A 373 -8.48 -20.98 10.25
N ASP A 374 -7.23 -21.33 10.53
CA ASP A 374 -6.35 -20.50 11.34
C ASP A 374 -5.90 -19.29 10.55
N PHE A 375 -5.57 -19.42 9.25
CA PHE A 375 -5.16 -18.32 8.35
C PHE A 375 -5.37 -18.75 6.89
N MET A 376 -5.80 -17.81 6.04
CA MET A 376 -5.84 -17.98 4.59
C MET A 376 -4.91 -16.98 3.90
N LEU A 377 -4.17 -17.44 2.89
CA LEU A 377 -3.20 -16.62 2.17
C LEU A 377 -3.28 -16.86 0.65
N LEU A 378 -3.73 -15.86 -0.09
CA LEU A 378 -3.49 -15.69 -1.52
C LEU A 378 -2.94 -14.27 -1.72
N PRO A 379 -1.60 -14.13 -1.83
CA PRO A 379 -0.94 -12.84 -1.87
C PRO A 379 -1.43 -11.91 -2.99
N PHE A 380 -1.58 -10.61 -2.79
CA PHE A 380 -1.60 -9.86 -1.53
C PHE A 380 -3.05 -9.55 -1.05
N LEU A 381 -4.07 -9.99 -1.79
CA LEU A 381 -5.46 -9.56 -1.62
C LEU A 381 -6.18 -10.30 -0.48
N TRP A 382 -5.90 -11.59 -0.30
CA TRP A 382 -6.68 -12.46 0.58
C TRP A 382 -5.80 -12.99 1.70
N HIS A 383 -5.78 -12.28 2.83
CA HIS A 383 -4.94 -12.53 4.00
C HIS A 383 -5.79 -12.67 5.26
N GLY A 384 -5.36 -13.52 6.20
CA GLY A 384 -6.08 -13.73 7.45
C GLY A 384 -7.42 -14.43 7.21
N HIS A 385 -8.53 -13.73 7.44
CA HIS A 385 -9.89 -14.23 7.17
C HIS A 385 -10.61 -13.45 6.07
N ARG A 386 -9.91 -12.59 5.32
CA ARG A 386 -10.47 -11.96 4.11
C ARG A 386 -10.74 -13.02 3.06
N PHE A 387 -12.02 -13.24 2.77
CA PHE A 387 -12.46 -14.27 1.83
C PHE A 387 -13.25 -13.65 0.66
N PRO A 388 -12.99 -14.06 -0.60
CA PRO A 388 -13.75 -13.54 -1.73
C PRO A 388 -15.25 -13.78 -1.59
N GLU A 389 -16.09 -12.78 -1.87
CA GLU A 389 -17.56 -12.93 -1.84
C GLU A 389 -18.09 -13.88 -2.92
N LYS A 390 -17.34 -14.01 -4.02
CA LYS A 390 -17.64 -14.87 -5.17
C LYS A 390 -16.38 -15.59 -5.65
N PRO A 391 -16.49 -16.70 -6.39
CA PRO A 391 -15.34 -17.31 -7.03
C PRO A 391 -14.62 -16.31 -7.95
N VAL A 392 -13.34 -16.11 -7.68
CA VAL A 392 -12.45 -15.24 -8.47
C VAL A 392 -11.12 -15.94 -8.70
N LEU A 393 -10.42 -15.54 -9.77
CA LEU A 393 -9.04 -15.94 -10.04
C LEU A 393 -8.13 -14.72 -9.85
N THR A 394 -7.05 -14.86 -9.11
CA THR A 394 -5.98 -13.86 -9.00
C THR A 394 -4.81 -14.36 -9.84
N ILE A 395 -4.48 -13.63 -10.90
CA ILE A 395 -3.39 -14.02 -11.81
C ILE A 395 -2.02 -13.76 -11.16
N ASN A 396 -0.98 -14.49 -11.59
CA ASN A 396 0.34 -14.38 -10.98
C ASN A 396 1.01 -13.01 -11.18
N ALA A 397 0.53 -12.17 -12.13
CA ALA A 397 0.95 -10.76 -12.22
C ALA A 397 0.52 -9.93 -10.99
N MET A 398 -0.56 -10.34 -10.31
CA MET A 398 -1.05 -9.71 -9.08
C MET A 398 -0.75 -10.53 -7.82
N THR A 399 0.05 -11.60 -7.94
CA THR A 399 0.36 -12.52 -6.85
C THR A 399 1.89 -12.53 -6.62
N PRO A 400 2.42 -11.65 -5.73
CA PRO A 400 3.86 -11.48 -5.52
C PRO A 400 4.61 -12.77 -5.17
N THR A 401 3.95 -13.65 -4.42
CA THR A 401 4.30 -15.06 -4.24
C THR A 401 3.17 -15.93 -4.83
N PRO A 402 3.36 -16.58 -5.99
CA PRO A 402 2.35 -17.36 -6.72
C PRO A 402 1.80 -18.58 -5.97
N MET A 403 0.96 -18.36 -4.95
CA MET A 403 0.44 -19.42 -4.09
C MET A 403 -0.98 -19.14 -3.59
N ALA A 404 -1.70 -20.20 -3.21
CA ALA A 404 -2.87 -20.16 -2.35
C ALA A 404 -2.69 -21.15 -1.19
N LEU A 405 -2.92 -20.70 0.04
CA LEU A 405 -2.66 -21.46 1.27
C LEU A 405 -3.84 -21.37 2.24
N ILE A 406 -4.09 -22.48 2.92
CA ILE A 406 -4.92 -22.56 4.13
C ILE A 406 -4.08 -23.17 5.25
N ALA A 407 -4.08 -22.52 6.40
CA ALA A 407 -3.55 -23.06 7.64
C ALA A 407 -4.68 -23.39 8.61
N ARG A 408 -4.54 -24.48 9.36
CA ARG A 408 -5.50 -24.94 10.38
C ARG A 408 -4.84 -25.86 11.39
N GLN A 409 -5.10 -25.62 12.67
CA GLN A 409 -4.61 -26.42 13.80
C GLN A 409 -3.10 -26.72 13.70
N GLY A 410 -2.31 -25.71 13.33
CA GLY A 410 -0.86 -25.83 13.17
C GLY A 410 -0.38 -26.65 11.96
N ILE A 411 -1.25 -26.85 10.96
CA ILE A 411 -0.91 -27.49 9.69
C ILE A 411 -1.20 -26.53 8.55
N SER A 412 -0.27 -26.40 7.61
CA SER A 412 -0.43 -25.58 6.41
C SER A 412 -0.50 -26.44 5.16
N TYR A 413 -1.47 -26.14 4.29
CA TYR A 413 -1.63 -26.75 2.97
C TYR A 413 -1.65 -25.65 1.91
N ALA A 414 -0.78 -25.74 0.92
CA ALA A 414 -0.64 -24.74 -0.12
C ALA A 414 -0.48 -25.33 -1.51
N LEU A 415 -1.01 -24.62 -2.51
CA LEU A 415 -0.68 -24.82 -3.91
C LEU A 415 0.16 -23.63 -4.38
N THR A 416 1.29 -23.89 -5.03
CA THR A 416 2.14 -22.84 -5.60
C THR A 416 2.59 -23.21 -7.01
N ALA A 417 2.77 -22.21 -7.88
CA ALA A 417 3.36 -22.47 -9.19
C ALA A 417 4.77 -23.07 -9.04
N ASP A 418 5.17 -23.91 -10.00
CA ASP A 418 6.58 -24.27 -10.13
C ASP A 418 7.33 -23.09 -10.76
N PRO A 419 8.37 -22.55 -10.12
CA PRO A 419 9.06 -21.38 -10.63
C PRO A 419 9.67 -21.56 -12.03
N LYS A 420 9.92 -22.80 -12.47
CA LYS A 420 10.45 -23.08 -13.82
C LYS A 420 9.47 -22.71 -14.94
N ASP A 421 8.17 -22.70 -14.64
CA ASP A 421 7.10 -22.36 -15.59
C ASP A 421 6.78 -20.85 -15.55
N ILE A 422 7.48 -20.08 -14.71
CA ILE A 422 7.37 -18.61 -14.64
C ILE A 422 8.56 -17.98 -15.36
N PRO A 423 8.33 -17.18 -16.42
CA PRO A 423 9.43 -16.54 -17.15
C PRO A 423 10.07 -15.40 -16.33
N PHE A 424 11.38 -15.19 -16.53
CA PHE A 424 12.04 -13.98 -16.04
C PHE A 424 11.62 -12.77 -16.87
N ALA A 425 10.50 -12.16 -16.51
CA ALA A 425 9.92 -10.99 -17.17
C ALA A 425 9.28 -10.05 -16.14
N TRP A 426 9.07 -8.79 -16.53
CA TRP A 426 8.30 -7.88 -15.69
C TRP A 426 6.83 -8.31 -15.63
N PRO A 427 6.18 -8.29 -14.46
CA PRO A 427 4.77 -8.65 -14.32
C PRO A 427 3.83 -7.82 -15.20
N GLY A 428 2.85 -8.48 -15.83
CA GLY A 428 1.84 -7.80 -16.61
C GLY A 428 0.55 -8.61 -16.77
N PRO A 429 -0.61 -7.94 -16.85
CA PRO A 429 -1.92 -8.59 -16.75
C PRO A 429 -2.36 -9.38 -18.00
N LEU A 430 -1.61 -9.31 -19.10
CA LEU A 430 -1.95 -9.93 -20.39
C LEU A 430 -1.23 -11.26 -20.67
N SER A 431 -0.17 -11.58 -19.94
CA SER A 431 0.68 -12.76 -20.18
C SER A 431 1.05 -13.44 -18.85
N ALA A 432 0.03 -13.82 -18.08
CA ALA A 432 0.16 -14.45 -16.78
C ALA A 432 0.01 -15.98 -16.91
N PRO A 433 1.08 -16.78 -16.71
CA PRO A 433 1.02 -18.24 -16.89
C PRO A 433 0.14 -18.96 -15.87
N PHE A 434 -0.09 -18.37 -14.69
CA PHE A 434 -0.87 -18.99 -13.62
C PHE A 434 -1.94 -18.05 -13.10
N GLY A 435 -3.05 -18.63 -12.63
CA GLY A 435 -4.00 -17.96 -11.75
C GLY A 435 -4.36 -18.85 -10.57
N PHE A 436 -4.62 -18.23 -9.43
CA PHE A 436 -4.89 -18.87 -8.16
C PHE A 436 -6.23 -18.42 -7.60
N GLY A 437 -6.89 -19.28 -6.83
CA GLY A 437 -8.11 -18.90 -6.13
C GLY A 437 -8.32 -19.74 -4.88
N MET A 438 -9.34 -19.34 -4.13
CA MET A 438 -9.57 -19.83 -2.78
C MET A 438 -11.03 -20.20 -2.49
N ARG A 439 -11.99 -19.61 -3.20
CA ARG A 439 -13.42 -19.93 -3.03
C ARG A 439 -13.86 -20.92 -4.09
N ASN A 440 -14.16 -22.15 -3.70
CA ASN A 440 -14.62 -23.19 -4.62
C ASN A 440 -16.09 -23.00 -5.04
N GLU A 441 -16.61 -23.91 -5.86
CA GLU A 441 -17.99 -23.89 -6.34
C GLU A 441 -19.07 -24.04 -5.25
N ASP A 442 -18.73 -24.59 -4.08
CA ASP A 442 -19.65 -24.70 -2.94
C ASP A 442 -19.56 -23.48 -2.01
N GLY A 443 -18.65 -22.54 -2.28
CA GLY A 443 -18.39 -21.36 -1.45
C GLY A 443 -17.46 -21.63 -0.26
N GLU A 444 -16.81 -22.79 -0.21
CA GLU A 444 -15.86 -23.20 0.82
C GLU A 444 -14.44 -22.73 0.48
N ALA A 445 -13.59 -22.64 1.50
CA ALA A 445 -12.18 -22.28 1.35
C ALA A 445 -11.40 -23.51 0.88
N GLN A 446 -10.84 -23.43 -0.32
CA GLN A 446 -10.06 -24.48 -0.98
C GLN A 446 -9.03 -23.83 -1.91
N PRO A 447 -7.72 -24.06 -1.69
CA PRO A 447 -6.71 -23.63 -2.65
C PRO A 447 -6.92 -24.32 -4.00
N PHE A 448 -6.95 -23.54 -5.07
CA PHE A 448 -6.94 -24.05 -6.43
C PHE A 448 -6.11 -23.16 -7.36
N LEU A 449 -5.69 -23.71 -8.49
CA LEU A 449 -4.97 -22.95 -9.52
C LEU A 449 -5.34 -23.42 -10.93
N TYR A 450 -5.08 -22.56 -11.92
CA TYR A 450 -5.25 -22.81 -13.35
C TYR A 450 -4.02 -22.35 -14.14
N SER A 451 -3.60 -23.15 -15.12
CA SER A 451 -2.52 -22.82 -16.06
C SER A 451 -2.67 -23.55 -17.40
N PRO A 452 -2.39 -22.89 -18.54
CA PRO A 452 -2.34 -21.44 -18.69
C PRO A 452 -3.69 -20.80 -18.34
N VAL A 453 -3.72 -19.50 -18.04
CA VAL A 453 -4.99 -18.79 -17.78
C VAL A 453 -5.81 -18.74 -19.08
N MET A 454 -7.07 -19.17 -19.04
CA MET A 454 -7.93 -19.23 -20.22
C MET A 454 -8.02 -17.86 -20.92
N GLY A 455 -7.67 -17.81 -22.21
CA GLY A 455 -7.64 -16.57 -23.00
C GLY A 455 -6.32 -15.83 -22.98
N SER A 456 -5.32 -16.27 -22.20
CA SER A 456 -3.94 -15.83 -22.39
C SER A 456 -3.37 -16.38 -23.71
N PRO A 457 -2.32 -15.76 -24.28
CA PRO A 457 -1.67 -16.25 -25.50
C PRO A 457 -1.25 -17.72 -25.40
N GLU A 458 -0.80 -18.17 -24.22
CA GLU A 458 -0.33 -19.53 -23.95
C GLU A 458 -1.46 -20.55 -23.90
N SER A 459 -2.70 -20.12 -23.69
CA SER A 459 -3.86 -21.02 -23.69
C SER A 459 -4.29 -21.45 -25.10
N LEU A 460 -3.88 -20.75 -26.16
CA LEU A 460 -4.30 -21.04 -27.53
C LEU A 460 -3.36 -22.04 -28.24
N HIS A 461 -3.86 -23.24 -28.50
CA HIS A 461 -3.19 -24.26 -29.30
C HIS A 461 -3.79 -24.34 -30.71
N LYS A 462 -3.00 -23.97 -31.73
CA LYS A 462 -3.44 -23.95 -33.14
C LYS A 462 -3.41 -25.33 -33.82
N LYS A 463 -2.84 -26.32 -33.16
CA LYS A 463 -2.71 -27.71 -33.63
C LYS A 463 -2.86 -28.66 -32.45
N ALA A 464 -3.07 -29.95 -32.73
CA ALA A 464 -2.95 -31.00 -31.73
C ALA A 464 -1.49 -31.07 -31.23
N GLU A 465 -1.29 -30.83 -29.94
CA GLU A 465 0.02 -30.85 -29.28
C GLU A 465 -0.15 -31.10 -27.78
N VAL A 466 0.97 -31.25 -27.08
CA VAL A 466 0.96 -31.53 -25.64
C VAL A 466 1.00 -30.21 -24.88
N ALA A 467 0.01 -29.99 -24.00
CA ALA A 467 0.02 -28.91 -23.03
C ALA A 467 0.53 -29.43 -21.67
N THR A 468 1.38 -28.66 -20.99
CA THR A 468 1.95 -29.07 -19.69
C THR A 468 1.77 -27.99 -18.63
N MET A 469 1.61 -28.41 -17.39
CA MET A 469 1.56 -27.53 -16.22
C MET A 469 2.34 -28.16 -15.06
N HIS A 470 3.21 -27.39 -14.42
CA HIS A 470 3.91 -27.81 -13.21
C HIS A 470 3.59 -26.91 -12.02
N PHE A 471 3.37 -27.53 -10.88
CA PHE A 471 3.07 -26.85 -9.63
C PHE A 471 3.53 -27.68 -8.45
N ARG A 472 3.52 -27.08 -7.27
CA ARG A 472 3.88 -27.72 -6.01
C ARG A 472 2.69 -27.78 -5.07
N VAL A 473 2.61 -28.86 -4.32
CA VAL A 473 1.65 -29.05 -3.23
C VAL A 473 2.43 -29.17 -1.93
N LEU A 474 2.41 -28.11 -1.13
CA LEU A 474 3.04 -28.10 0.18
C LEU A 474 2.04 -28.52 1.24
N ALA A 475 2.47 -29.43 2.11
CA ALA A 475 1.73 -29.88 3.28
C ALA A 475 2.69 -30.11 4.45
N GLU A 476 2.53 -29.38 5.55
CA GLU A 476 3.44 -29.53 6.70
C GLU A 476 2.80 -29.19 8.04
N GLU A 477 3.37 -29.74 9.12
CA GLU A 477 3.10 -29.33 10.50
C GLU A 477 3.80 -27.99 10.79
N ALA A 478 3.24 -26.91 10.27
CA ALA A 478 3.71 -25.56 10.52
C ALA A 478 2.57 -24.53 10.45
N ASP A 479 2.76 -23.39 11.11
CA ASP A 479 1.89 -22.24 10.92
C ASP A 479 2.08 -21.63 9.52
N TRP A 480 1.21 -20.68 9.17
CA TRP A 480 1.21 -20.06 7.85
C TRP A 480 2.50 -19.29 7.53
N LYS A 481 3.21 -18.77 8.56
CA LYS A 481 4.43 -17.96 8.40
C LYS A 481 5.61 -18.83 8.06
N ALA A 482 5.75 -19.97 8.73
CA ALA A 482 6.74 -20.98 8.41
C ALA A 482 6.50 -21.56 7.01
N ALA A 483 5.25 -21.90 6.67
CA ALA A 483 4.92 -22.37 5.32
C ALA A 483 5.18 -21.34 4.23
N TYR A 484 4.85 -20.06 4.47
CA TYR A 484 5.22 -18.98 3.57
C TYR A 484 6.73 -18.86 3.40
N ARG A 485 7.51 -18.98 4.49
CA ARG A 485 8.98 -18.97 4.44
C ARG A 485 9.50 -20.12 3.58
N ASP A 486 9.04 -21.34 3.81
CA ASP A 486 9.49 -22.52 3.08
C ASP A 486 9.18 -22.39 1.57
N ILE A 487 8.03 -21.80 1.21
CA ILE A 487 7.72 -21.47 -0.19
C ILE A 487 8.65 -20.38 -0.73
N ALA A 488 8.80 -19.27 -0.01
CA ALA A 488 9.59 -18.13 -0.48
C ALA A 488 11.08 -18.49 -0.64
N THR A 489 11.68 -19.15 0.36
CA THR A 489 13.12 -19.45 0.38
C THR A 489 13.47 -20.82 -0.20
N GLY A 490 12.60 -21.81 -0.04
CA GLY A 490 12.83 -23.18 -0.52
C GLY A 490 12.41 -23.38 -1.97
N ILE A 491 11.21 -22.91 -2.36
CA ILE A 491 10.70 -23.08 -3.73
C ILE A 491 11.15 -21.93 -4.63
N PHE A 492 10.96 -20.67 -4.21
CA PHE A 492 11.34 -19.49 -5.00
C PHE A 492 12.80 -19.03 -4.77
N GLU A 493 13.58 -19.77 -3.99
CA GLU A 493 15.01 -19.51 -3.73
C GLU A 493 15.31 -18.05 -3.31
N LEU A 494 14.37 -17.41 -2.60
CA LEU A 494 14.54 -16.05 -2.11
C LEU A 494 15.72 -16.01 -1.14
N THR A 495 16.75 -15.25 -1.52
CA THR A 495 17.98 -15.08 -0.76
C THR A 495 18.36 -13.61 -0.68
N ASP A 496 19.31 -13.29 0.19
CA ASP A 496 19.96 -11.99 0.21
C ASP A 496 21.04 -11.92 -0.88
N TYR A 497 20.59 -11.69 -2.12
CA TYR A 497 21.45 -11.69 -3.32
C TYR A 497 21.89 -10.28 -3.75
N ARG A 498 21.32 -9.23 -3.14
CA ARG A 498 21.63 -7.84 -3.51
C ARG A 498 23.01 -7.41 -3.01
N GLU A 499 23.70 -6.64 -3.83
CA GLU A 499 24.92 -5.93 -3.47
C GLU A 499 24.87 -4.47 -3.97
N PRO A 500 25.66 -3.54 -3.39
CA PRO A 500 25.70 -2.15 -3.84
C PRO A 500 26.02 -2.02 -5.34
N GLY A 501 25.18 -1.25 -6.04
CA GLY A 501 25.24 -1.02 -7.49
C GLY A 501 26.24 0.08 -7.84
N ASP A 502 25.73 1.29 -8.08
CA ASP A 502 26.55 2.41 -8.54
C ASP A 502 27.14 3.24 -7.38
N ALA A 503 26.62 3.07 -6.16
CA ALA A 503 27.09 3.74 -4.95
C ALA A 503 26.85 2.86 -3.70
N SER A 504 27.56 3.15 -2.61
CA SER A 504 27.20 2.63 -1.28
C SER A 504 25.91 3.30 -0.78
N LEU A 505 25.26 2.74 0.23
CA LEU A 505 24.11 3.39 0.88
C LEU A 505 24.56 4.66 1.61
N SER A 506 25.77 4.67 2.17
CA SER A 506 26.34 5.88 2.78
C SER A 506 26.58 7.01 1.77
N ASP A 507 27.05 6.69 0.56
CA ASP A 507 27.16 7.67 -0.53
C ASP A 507 25.78 8.13 -1.01
N THR A 508 24.82 7.20 -1.08
CA THR A 508 23.43 7.49 -1.44
C THR A 508 22.81 8.50 -0.47
N ALA A 509 22.98 8.32 0.84
CA ALA A 509 22.49 9.25 1.86
C ALA A 509 23.06 10.66 1.67
N MET A 510 24.35 10.77 1.29
CA MET A 510 24.97 12.06 1.01
C MET A 510 24.54 12.65 -0.35
N ASN A 511 24.28 11.81 -1.36
CA ASN A 511 23.74 12.25 -2.65
C ASN A 511 22.32 12.81 -2.50
N LEU A 512 21.51 12.21 -1.62
CA LEU A 512 20.18 12.71 -1.24
C LEU A 512 20.27 14.03 -0.49
N PHE A 513 21.24 14.21 0.41
CA PHE A 513 21.49 15.50 1.05
C PHE A 513 21.85 16.59 0.03
N ASP A 514 22.71 16.29 -0.95
CA ASP A 514 23.03 17.22 -2.04
C ASP A 514 21.84 17.49 -2.97
N LEU A 515 20.96 16.51 -3.16
CA LEU A 515 19.69 16.68 -3.88
C LEU A 515 18.76 17.64 -3.12
N LEU A 516 18.55 17.42 -1.83
CA LEU A 516 17.74 18.28 -0.96
C LEU A 516 18.26 19.73 -0.90
N LYS A 517 19.56 19.95 -1.13
CA LYS A 517 20.15 21.30 -1.22
C LYS A 517 19.97 22.00 -2.57
N THR A 518 19.45 21.32 -3.58
CA THR A 518 19.36 21.84 -4.95
C THR A 518 17.91 22.15 -5.34
N ASP A 519 17.47 23.41 -5.18
CA ASP A 519 16.08 23.86 -5.44
C ASP A 519 15.47 23.33 -6.75
N SER A 520 16.25 23.39 -7.83
CA SER A 520 15.77 22.99 -9.15
C SER A 520 15.62 21.48 -9.30
N ALA A 521 16.33 20.67 -8.51
CA ALA A 521 16.29 19.22 -8.60
C ALA A 521 15.38 18.60 -7.54
N ASN A 522 15.32 19.17 -6.33
CA ASN A 522 14.38 18.74 -5.29
C ASN A 522 12.96 19.30 -5.48
N GLY A 523 12.77 20.25 -6.40
CA GLY A 523 11.48 20.89 -6.66
C GLY A 523 11.02 21.83 -5.56
N TRP A 524 11.94 22.41 -4.77
CA TRP A 524 11.60 23.31 -3.67
C TRP A 524 10.99 24.62 -4.15
N SER A 525 9.86 24.99 -3.56
CA SER A 525 9.24 26.30 -3.67
C SER A 525 9.43 27.05 -2.36
N ALA A 526 10.25 28.10 -2.37
CA ALA A 526 10.41 28.98 -1.21
C ALA A 526 9.08 29.66 -0.84
N HIS A 527 8.24 29.96 -1.83
CA HIS A 527 6.95 30.62 -1.65
C HIS A 527 5.91 29.73 -0.96
N GLY A 528 5.86 28.44 -1.31
CA GLY A 528 5.02 27.46 -0.61
C GLY A 528 5.70 26.74 0.55
N LYS A 529 6.95 27.10 0.87
CA LYS A 529 7.81 26.47 1.89
C LYS A 529 7.83 24.94 1.80
N GLY A 530 7.98 24.39 0.60
CA GLY A 530 7.98 22.93 0.41
C GLY A 530 8.26 22.49 -1.03
N PRO A 531 8.57 21.20 -1.27
CA PRO A 531 8.66 20.65 -2.61
C PRO A 531 7.33 20.70 -3.36
N TRP A 532 7.37 20.84 -4.68
CA TRP A 532 6.19 20.76 -5.54
C TRP A 532 5.47 19.40 -5.40
N ASN A 533 4.15 19.48 -5.23
CA ASN A 533 3.28 18.35 -5.47
C ASN A 533 3.01 18.26 -6.97
N ILE A 534 3.32 17.11 -7.54
CA ILE A 534 3.24 16.89 -8.98
C ILE A 534 1.80 16.60 -9.45
N GLU A 535 0.90 16.32 -8.52
CA GLU A 535 -0.48 15.92 -8.75
C GLU A 535 -1.42 17.14 -8.85
N GLY A 536 -0.99 18.30 -8.36
CA GLY A 536 -1.76 19.54 -8.35
C GLY A 536 -0.99 20.74 -8.90
N ARG A 537 -1.70 21.64 -9.58
CA ARG A 537 -1.12 22.88 -10.10
C ARG A 537 -0.78 23.84 -8.95
N ASN A 538 0.45 24.34 -8.89
CA ASN A 538 0.94 25.27 -7.86
C ASN A 538 0.80 24.76 -6.41
N ILE A 539 0.72 23.44 -6.22
CA ILE A 539 0.62 22.83 -4.89
C ILE A 539 2.01 22.42 -4.43
N THR A 540 2.32 22.68 -3.17
CA THR A 540 3.49 22.15 -2.46
C THR A 540 3.06 21.13 -1.43
N THR A 541 3.97 20.25 -1.02
CA THR A 541 3.67 19.24 0.00
C THR A 541 4.81 19.05 0.98
N GLN A 542 4.51 19.24 2.27
CA GLN A 542 5.41 18.92 3.38
C GLN A 542 5.10 17.52 3.90
N SER A 543 5.68 16.51 3.26
CA SER A 543 5.51 15.08 3.54
C SER A 543 6.40 14.52 4.65
N SER A 544 7.53 15.17 4.93
CA SER A 544 8.48 14.77 5.97
C SER A 544 9.27 15.97 6.52
N PRO A 545 8.59 16.94 7.16
CA PRO A 545 9.21 18.20 7.60
C PRO A 545 10.39 18.02 8.58
N LEU A 546 10.36 16.98 9.42
CA LEU A 546 11.43 16.74 10.41
C LEU A 546 12.74 16.22 9.78
N THR A 547 12.70 15.69 8.56
CA THR A 547 13.89 15.20 7.85
C THR A 547 14.87 16.33 7.55
N TYR A 548 14.37 17.52 7.24
CA TYR A 548 15.23 18.70 7.06
C TYR A 548 15.94 19.09 8.36
N LEU A 549 15.24 19.02 9.50
CA LEU A 549 15.85 19.29 10.80
C LEU A 549 16.88 18.20 11.17
N SER A 550 16.58 16.94 10.88
CA SER A 550 17.47 15.79 11.07
C SER A 550 18.81 15.96 10.33
N TYR A 551 18.77 16.31 9.03
CA TYR A 551 19.98 16.60 8.26
C TYR A 551 20.75 17.81 8.78
N TYR A 552 20.07 18.89 9.17
CA TYR A 552 20.74 20.04 9.80
C TYR A 552 21.48 19.61 11.06
N LEU A 553 20.81 18.90 11.96
CA LEU A 553 21.38 18.48 13.23
C LEU A 553 22.60 17.57 13.03
N LEU A 554 22.56 16.67 12.04
CA LEU A 554 23.64 15.74 11.71
C LEU A 554 24.84 16.36 10.96
N THR A 555 24.67 17.53 10.34
CA THR A 555 25.71 18.15 9.49
C THR A 555 26.24 19.46 10.07
N GLY A 556 25.41 20.20 10.81
CA GLY A 556 25.67 21.56 11.24
C GLY A 556 25.59 22.59 10.11
N ASP A 557 24.96 22.26 8.98
CA ASP A 557 24.84 23.14 7.79
C ASP A 557 23.80 24.25 8.02
N GLU A 558 24.26 25.43 8.44
CA GLU A 558 23.40 26.57 8.77
C GLU A 558 22.64 27.11 7.54
N ASP A 559 23.23 27.07 6.35
CA ASP A 559 22.54 27.50 5.13
C ASP A 559 21.36 26.56 4.82
N PHE A 560 21.56 25.26 5.03
CA PHE A 560 20.49 24.27 4.91
C PHE A 560 19.37 24.50 5.93
N TYR A 561 19.73 24.85 7.18
CA TYR A 561 18.75 25.19 8.21
C TYR A 561 17.88 26.36 7.79
N ARG A 562 18.51 27.49 7.41
CA ARG A 562 17.82 28.73 7.05
C ARG A 562 16.91 28.55 5.84
N LYS A 563 17.35 27.76 4.86
CA LYS A 563 16.65 27.63 3.59
C LYS A 563 15.57 26.55 3.56
N TYR A 564 15.73 25.47 4.32
CA TYR A 564 14.84 24.30 4.25
C TYR A 564 14.29 23.85 5.60
N ALA A 565 15.13 23.71 6.63
CA ALA A 565 14.67 23.17 7.91
C ALA A 565 13.75 24.14 8.66
N LEU A 566 14.16 25.41 8.82
CA LEU A 566 13.35 26.44 9.46
C LEU A 566 12.02 26.65 8.72
N PRO A 567 11.97 26.85 7.38
CA PRO A 567 10.70 26.95 6.66
C PRO A 567 9.79 25.72 6.80
N SER A 568 10.35 24.51 6.92
CA SER A 568 9.56 23.29 7.15
C SER A 568 8.95 23.24 8.55
N LEU A 569 9.66 23.76 9.56
CA LEU A 569 9.12 23.94 10.91
C LEU A 569 8.05 25.03 10.97
N GLU A 570 8.24 26.14 10.25
CA GLU A 570 7.23 27.20 10.13
C GLU A 570 5.96 26.70 9.45
N PHE A 571 6.09 25.88 8.40
CA PHE A 571 4.96 25.26 7.71
C PHE A 571 4.10 24.44 8.68
N LEU A 572 4.72 23.63 9.54
CA LEU A 572 4.02 22.86 10.57
C LEU A 572 3.18 23.71 11.56
N LEU A 573 3.44 25.01 11.67
CA LEU A 573 2.75 25.92 12.59
C LEU A 573 1.60 26.69 11.94
N SER A 574 1.75 27.10 10.68
CA SER A 574 0.82 28.02 10.01
C SER A 574 -0.12 27.36 9.01
N HIS A 575 0.21 26.15 8.55
CA HIS A 575 -0.52 25.48 7.48
C HIS A 575 -1.45 24.38 8.02
N PRO A 576 -2.73 24.35 7.60
CA PRO A 576 -3.69 23.37 8.10
C PRO A 576 -3.59 21.98 7.47
N ASN A 577 -2.91 21.84 6.32
CA ASN A 577 -2.80 20.60 5.56
C ASN A 577 -1.37 20.42 5.03
N VAL A 578 -0.92 19.17 4.87
CA VAL A 578 0.38 18.83 4.25
C VAL A 578 0.47 19.40 2.83
N HIS A 579 -0.65 19.46 2.13
CA HIS A 579 -0.79 20.02 0.80
C HIS A 579 -1.21 21.49 0.86
N PHE A 580 -0.48 22.36 0.18
CA PHE A 580 -0.76 23.78 0.19
C PHE A 580 -0.40 24.48 -1.12
N GLY A 581 -1.33 25.28 -1.64
CA GLY A 581 -1.13 26.16 -2.77
C GLY A 581 -0.97 27.61 -2.33
N ALA A 582 0.24 28.15 -2.44
CA ALA A 582 0.53 29.56 -2.15
C ALA A 582 -0.09 30.52 -3.19
N THR A 583 -0.44 30.02 -4.37
CA THR A 583 -1.12 30.80 -5.42
C THR A 583 -2.50 30.18 -5.71
N PRO A 584 -3.58 30.98 -5.85
CA PRO A 584 -4.89 30.46 -6.23
C PRO A 584 -4.85 29.73 -7.58
N GLY A 585 -5.30 28.48 -7.62
CA GLY A 585 -5.50 27.71 -8.85
C GLY A 585 -6.82 28.04 -9.54
N PHE A 586 -6.99 27.61 -10.79
CA PHE A 586 -8.29 27.66 -11.47
C PHE A 586 -9.18 26.54 -10.90
N GLY A 587 -10.22 26.88 -10.12
CA GLY A 587 -11.28 25.94 -9.74
C GLY A 587 -11.04 25.05 -8.51
N GLU A 588 -9.94 25.22 -7.76
CA GLU A 588 -9.60 24.36 -6.61
C GLU A 588 -9.40 25.18 -5.32
N ASP A 589 -10.49 25.62 -4.69
CA ASP A 589 -10.45 26.26 -3.36
C ASP A 589 -10.01 25.27 -2.24
N LEU A 590 -10.03 23.95 -2.50
CA LEU A 590 -9.65 22.87 -1.58
C LEU A 590 -8.18 22.96 -1.09
N TRP A 591 -7.28 23.49 -1.92
CA TRP A 591 -5.84 23.48 -1.67
C TRP A 591 -5.23 24.85 -1.35
N ASN A 592 -6.05 25.90 -1.22
CA ASN A 592 -5.67 27.19 -0.63
C ASN A 592 -6.46 27.44 0.67
N PRO A 593 -6.33 26.57 1.68
CA PRO A 593 -7.05 26.73 2.92
C PRO A 593 -6.54 27.95 3.69
N LYS A 594 -7.38 28.46 4.60
CA LYS A 594 -7.03 29.56 5.50
C LYS A 594 -5.84 29.15 6.39
N LEU A 595 -4.80 29.98 6.45
CA LEU A 595 -3.72 29.79 7.42
C LEU A 595 -4.28 29.82 8.86
N GLN A 596 -3.83 28.88 9.69
CA GLN A 596 -4.30 28.77 11.06
C GLN A 596 -3.25 28.12 11.98
N LEU A 597 -3.32 28.45 13.26
CA LEU A 597 -2.56 27.73 14.29
C LEU A 597 -3.30 26.46 14.66
N GLY A 598 -2.58 25.35 14.68
CA GLY A 598 -3.11 24.07 15.11
C GLY A 598 -2.28 22.94 14.52
N PRO A 599 -2.42 21.71 15.04
CA PRO A 599 -1.82 20.58 14.39
C PRO A 599 -2.35 20.49 12.96
N LEU A 600 -1.42 20.32 12.03
CA LEU A 600 -1.70 20.08 10.63
C LEU A 600 -2.44 18.73 10.48
N HIS A 601 -3.46 18.65 9.63
CA HIS A 601 -4.42 17.54 9.56
C HIS A 601 -3.84 16.11 9.50
N SER A 602 -2.65 15.91 8.94
CA SER A 602 -2.00 14.59 8.82
C SER A 602 -1.04 14.26 9.97
N TYR A 603 -0.70 15.22 10.83
CA TYR A 603 0.35 15.08 11.82
C TYR A 603 -0.19 15.19 13.25
N GLY A 604 -0.01 14.12 14.02
CA GLY A 604 -0.43 14.00 15.41
C GLY A 604 0.68 14.36 16.41
N ALA A 605 0.46 13.98 17.67
CA ALA A 605 1.40 14.25 18.77
C ALA A 605 2.79 13.68 18.48
N THR A 606 2.88 12.60 17.70
CA THR A 606 4.15 12.07 17.23
C THR A 606 5.05 13.16 16.65
N VAL A 607 4.61 13.83 15.58
CA VAL A 607 5.44 14.83 14.86
C VAL A 607 5.69 16.08 15.72
N TYR A 608 4.67 16.56 16.43
CA TYR A 608 4.81 17.78 17.26
C TYR A 608 5.71 17.57 18.49
N ALA A 609 5.60 16.42 19.18
CA ALA A 609 6.49 16.09 20.29
C ALA A 609 7.92 15.84 19.78
N SER A 610 8.08 15.19 18.62
CA SER A 610 9.37 15.02 17.95
C SER A 610 10.01 16.36 17.59
N ALA A 611 9.27 17.31 17.01
CA ALA A 611 9.76 18.67 16.71
C ALA A 611 10.22 19.39 17.98
N TYR A 612 9.45 19.28 19.07
CA TYR A 612 9.79 19.86 20.37
C TYR A 612 11.09 19.28 20.93
N ALA A 613 11.28 17.96 20.81
CA ALA A 613 12.50 17.31 21.26
C ALA A 613 13.71 17.59 20.36
N MET A 614 13.53 17.65 19.04
CA MET A 614 14.59 17.95 18.08
C MET A 614 15.09 19.40 18.18
N THR A 615 14.23 20.32 18.61
CA THR A 615 14.61 21.69 18.99
C THR A 615 15.13 21.79 20.43
N GLN A 616 15.23 20.67 21.16
CA GLN A 616 15.60 20.54 22.57
C GLN A 616 14.82 21.50 23.49
N GLY A 617 13.54 21.72 23.19
CA GLY A 617 12.67 22.63 23.92
C GLY A 617 12.73 24.10 23.50
N GLY A 618 13.59 24.47 22.54
CA GLY A 618 13.75 25.84 22.05
C GLY A 618 12.56 26.39 21.27
N ALA A 619 11.61 25.54 20.88
CA ALA A 619 10.36 25.92 20.23
C ALA A 619 9.15 25.38 21.01
N PRO A 620 8.76 26.03 22.14
CA PRO A 620 7.74 25.52 23.05
C PRO A 620 6.37 25.33 22.39
N ILE A 621 6.05 26.07 21.32
CA ILE A 621 4.78 25.93 20.60
C ILE A 621 4.54 24.50 20.09
N PHE A 622 5.59 23.76 19.71
CA PHE A 622 5.44 22.36 19.30
C PHE A 622 5.02 21.46 20.47
N GLY A 623 5.59 21.69 21.67
CA GLY A 623 5.19 20.94 22.87
C GLY A 623 3.76 21.25 23.31
N GLU A 624 3.31 22.50 23.16
CA GLU A 624 1.91 22.87 23.39
C GLU A 624 0.98 22.15 22.41
N LEU A 625 1.28 22.25 21.10
CA LEU A 625 0.46 21.64 20.05
C LEU A 625 0.37 20.11 20.17
N ALA A 626 1.43 19.46 20.66
CA ALA A 626 1.47 18.01 20.88
C ALA A 626 0.40 17.48 21.87
N THR A 627 -0.20 18.35 22.70
CA THR A 627 -1.21 17.95 23.69
C THR A 627 -2.52 18.74 23.65
N LYS A 628 -2.65 19.70 22.73
CA LYS A 628 -3.84 20.56 22.63
C LYS A 628 -5.00 19.79 21.96
N ASP A 629 -6.17 19.80 22.59
CA ASP A 629 -7.40 19.19 22.05
C ASP A 629 -7.88 19.97 20.81
N GLY A 630 -7.47 19.53 19.62
CA GLY A 630 -8.21 19.83 18.39
C GLY A 630 -9.62 19.24 18.51
N LYS A 631 -10.66 20.06 18.31
CA LYS A 631 -12.06 19.63 18.48
C LYS A 631 -12.40 18.36 17.66
N PRO A 632 -13.35 17.52 18.11
CA PRO A 632 -13.70 16.26 17.46
C PRO A 632 -14.24 16.46 16.03
N ALA A 633 -13.88 15.53 15.14
CA ALA A 633 -14.31 15.47 13.76
C ALA A 633 -15.83 15.22 13.65
N THR A 634 -16.59 16.26 13.35
CA THR A 634 -17.80 16.12 12.54
C THR A 634 -17.70 17.15 11.43
N THR A 635 -17.49 16.68 10.20
CA THR A 635 -17.24 17.43 8.96
C THR A 635 -15.85 18.08 8.86
N ALA A 636 -15.08 17.65 7.85
CA ALA A 636 -13.83 18.21 7.33
C ALA A 636 -13.02 19.14 8.26
N GLY A 637 -11.95 18.62 8.89
CA GLY A 637 -10.79 19.47 9.26
C GLY A 637 -10.36 19.54 10.72
N GLY A 638 -10.32 18.41 11.45
CA GLY A 638 -9.54 18.34 12.69
C GLY A 638 -9.61 16.97 13.36
N SER A 639 -8.45 16.31 13.51
CA SER A 639 -8.28 15.19 14.44
C SER A 639 -7.68 15.74 15.74
N PRO A 640 -8.01 15.19 16.92
CA PRO A 640 -7.27 15.52 18.14
C PRO A 640 -5.79 15.16 17.94
N THR A 641 -4.87 15.97 18.49
CA THR A 641 -3.42 15.70 18.34
C THR A 641 -3.04 14.35 18.96
N VAL A 642 -3.67 13.99 20.08
CA VAL A 642 -3.60 12.64 20.64
C VAL A 642 -4.83 11.88 20.20
N ARG A 643 -4.65 10.95 19.27
CA ARG A 643 -5.75 10.10 18.80
C ARG A 643 -6.13 9.08 19.87
N LEU A 644 -7.44 8.90 20.07
CA LEU A 644 -8.00 7.91 21.01
C LEU A 644 -8.63 6.71 20.30
N ASP A 645 -8.86 6.83 19.00
CA ASP A 645 -9.35 5.81 18.09
C ASP A 645 -8.40 5.66 16.88
N SER A 646 -8.26 4.42 16.40
CA SER A 646 -7.61 4.15 15.12
C SER A 646 -8.68 4.17 14.04
N ASN A 647 -9.07 5.35 13.56
CA ASN A 647 -9.94 5.42 12.39
C ASN A 647 -9.18 4.90 11.17
N SER A 648 -9.87 4.06 10.39
CA SER A 648 -9.35 3.08 9.43
C SER A 648 -8.68 3.64 8.17
N GLU A 649 -8.23 4.90 8.15
CA GLU A 649 -7.75 5.57 6.93
C GLU A 649 -6.26 6.00 6.99
N GLY A 650 -5.57 5.83 8.12
CA GLY A 650 -4.15 6.20 8.25
C GLY A 650 -3.27 5.07 8.81
N HIS A 651 -1.99 5.04 8.38
CA HIS A 651 -0.96 4.13 8.91
C HIS A 651 -0.72 4.27 10.42
N PRO A 652 -0.62 5.50 10.99
CA PRO A 652 -0.24 5.61 12.39
C PRO A 652 -1.43 5.36 13.32
N ALA A 653 -1.28 4.42 14.24
CA ALA A 653 -2.29 4.09 15.23
C ALA A 653 -2.26 5.03 16.45
N ALA A 654 -3.40 5.12 17.16
CA ALA A 654 -3.60 5.95 18.34
C ALA A 654 -2.54 5.77 19.44
N PHE A 655 -2.00 4.54 19.60
CA PHE A 655 -0.96 4.29 20.60
C PHE A 655 0.36 5.01 20.28
N GLY A 656 0.62 5.35 19.00
CA GLY A 656 1.84 6.02 18.56
C GLY A 656 1.99 7.43 19.14
N ASP A 657 0.91 8.20 19.17
CA ASP A 657 0.90 9.56 19.73
C ASP A 657 1.25 9.55 21.23
N ALA A 658 0.59 8.66 21.99
CA ALA A 658 0.86 8.51 23.42
C ALA A 658 2.28 7.98 23.67
N LEU A 659 2.76 7.07 22.83
CA LEU A 659 4.12 6.55 22.92
C LEU A 659 5.15 7.66 22.72
N GLN A 660 4.98 8.52 21.72
CA GLN A 660 5.93 9.60 21.46
C GLN A 660 5.95 10.62 22.60
N LEU A 661 4.80 10.94 23.19
CA LEU A 661 4.75 11.78 24.39
C LEU A 661 5.52 11.15 25.56
N TYR A 662 5.44 9.84 25.75
CA TYR A 662 6.28 9.14 26.74
C TYR A 662 7.77 9.22 26.40
N VAL A 663 8.16 9.01 25.14
CA VAL A 663 9.56 9.10 24.70
C VAL A 663 10.16 10.47 24.99
N VAL A 664 9.39 11.54 24.78
CA VAL A 664 9.85 12.93 24.99
C VAL A 664 9.84 13.33 26.47
N THR A 665 8.80 12.95 27.22
CA THR A 665 8.56 13.47 28.58
C THR A 665 9.03 12.54 29.70
N GLY A 666 9.15 11.24 29.43
CA GLY A 666 9.34 10.21 30.46
C GLY A 666 8.15 10.00 31.41
N ASP A 667 7.01 10.67 31.19
CA ASP A 667 5.84 10.59 32.08
C ASP A 667 5.10 9.25 31.90
N ARG A 668 5.01 8.48 32.98
CA ARG A 668 4.38 7.16 32.99
C ARG A 668 2.92 7.16 32.56
N LYS A 669 2.17 8.25 32.73
CA LYS A 669 0.77 8.30 32.30
C LYS A 669 0.62 8.05 30.79
N TRP A 670 1.58 8.54 30.00
CA TRP A 670 1.60 8.39 28.56
C TRP A 670 2.02 6.97 28.17
N LYS A 671 2.98 6.38 28.89
CA LYS A 671 3.34 4.96 28.74
C LYS A 671 2.14 4.06 28.98
N ASP A 672 1.42 4.26 30.08
CA ASP A 672 0.26 3.45 30.46
C ASP A 672 -0.87 3.62 29.43
N LEU A 673 -1.07 4.82 28.88
CA LEU A 673 -2.04 5.07 27.81
C LEU A 673 -1.63 4.36 26.51
N ALA A 674 -0.37 4.49 26.09
CA ALA A 674 0.15 3.84 24.89
C ALA A 674 -0.02 2.32 24.97
N MET A 675 0.31 1.72 26.11
CA MET A 675 0.13 0.27 26.33
C MET A 675 -1.34 -0.14 26.28
N ARG A 676 -2.26 0.58 26.92
CA ARG A 676 -3.69 0.27 26.84
C ARG A 676 -4.23 0.37 25.41
N LEU A 677 -3.84 1.40 24.66
CA LEU A 677 -4.24 1.58 23.27
C LEU A 677 -3.62 0.51 22.35
N GLY A 678 -2.37 0.12 22.61
CA GLY A 678 -1.67 -0.96 21.91
C GLY A 678 -2.31 -2.32 22.17
N ASP A 679 -2.68 -2.62 23.42
CA ASP A 679 -3.36 -3.87 23.78
C ASP A 679 -4.71 -4.00 23.06
N ARG A 680 -5.49 -2.90 23.01
CA ARG A 680 -6.72 -2.85 22.21
C ARG A 680 -6.45 -3.04 20.72
N TYR A 681 -5.40 -2.40 20.17
CA TYR A 681 -5.05 -2.54 18.76
C TYR A 681 -4.67 -3.98 18.40
N VAL A 682 -3.87 -4.65 19.22
CA VAL A 682 -3.50 -6.05 19.02
C VAL A 682 -4.73 -6.96 19.06
N ASP A 683 -5.67 -6.70 19.96
CA ASP A 683 -6.94 -7.44 20.01
C ASP A 683 -7.77 -7.24 18.73
N GLU A 684 -7.95 -6.00 18.28
CA GLU A 684 -8.82 -5.63 17.16
C GLU A 684 -8.24 -5.91 15.76
N ARG A 685 -6.91 -5.88 15.60
CA ARG A 685 -6.27 -5.90 14.27
C ARG A 685 -5.39 -7.12 14.02
N ILE A 686 -4.92 -7.79 15.07
CA ILE A 686 -4.04 -8.96 14.96
C ILE A 686 -4.79 -10.23 15.39
N THR A 687 -5.44 -10.17 16.56
CA THR A 687 -6.13 -11.32 17.15
C THR A 687 -7.48 -11.56 16.48
N HIS A 688 -8.35 -10.55 16.46
CA HIS A 688 -9.59 -10.54 15.69
C HIS A 688 -9.28 -10.05 14.28
N ARG A 689 -9.32 -10.94 13.30
CA ARG A 689 -8.83 -10.63 11.95
C ARG A 689 -9.92 -10.00 11.09
N ASN A 690 -9.51 -9.06 10.24
CA ASN A 690 -10.43 -8.40 9.32
C ASN A 690 -10.96 -9.40 8.28
N GLU A 691 -12.28 -9.51 8.20
CA GLU A 691 -12.97 -10.30 7.18
C GLU A 691 -13.27 -9.50 5.90
N LYS A 692 -13.27 -8.16 6.01
CA LYS A 692 -13.64 -7.25 4.92
C LYS A 692 -12.49 -7.04 3.93
N ASN A 693 -12.82 -7.13 2.64
CA ASN A 693 -11.95 -6.69 1.56
C ASN A 693 -11.91 -5.14 1.52
N PRO A 694 -10.73 -4.50 1.62
CA PRO A 694 -10.61 -3.04 1.51
C PRO A 694 -11.03 -2.47 0.14
N GLY A 695 -11.00 -3.27 -0.93
CA GLY A 695 -11.23 -2.80 -2.30
C GLY A 695 -9.94 -2.61 -3.08
N ASP A 696 -9.96 -1.83 -4.16
CA ASP A 696 -8.86 -1.68 -5.12
C ASP A 696 -8.05 -0.38 -5.00
N HIS A 697 -8.64 0.62 -4.36
CA HIS A 697 -8.07 1.95 -4.16
C HIS A 697 -7.33 2.17 -2.83
N PRO A 698 -7.59 1.46 -1.71
CA PRO A 698 -6.84 1.71 -0.49
C PRO A 698 -5.36 1.31 -0.59
N PHE A 699 -4.50 2.04 0.12
CA PHE A 699 -3.07 1.76 0.17
C PHE A 699 -2.78 0.42 0.86
N VAL A 700 -1.97 -0.44 0.24
CA VAL A 700 -1.64 -1.77 0.78
C VAL A 700 -0.95 -1.67 2.14
N ASN A 701 0.04 -0.80 2.26
CA ASN A 701 0.79 -0.60 3.50
C ASN A 701 -0.02 0.09 4.63
N VAL A 702 -1.27 0.48 4.37
CA VAL A 702 -2.17 1.11 5.36
C VAL A 702 -3.36 0.21 5.69
N SER A 703 -4.02 -0.32 4.66
CA SER A 703 -5.32 -0.98 4.78
C SER A 703 -5.24 -2.49 4.77
N PHE A 704 -4.17 -3.07 4.19
CA PHE A 704 -4.02 -4.51 4.07
C PHE A 704 -3.14 -5.10 5.18
N VAL A 705 -2.23 -4.29 5.73
CA VAL A 705 -1.24 -4.66 6.75
C VAL A 705 -1.50 -3.84 8.03
N PRO A 706 -1.32 -4.41 9.24
CA PRO A 706 -1.38 -3.65 10.50
C PRO A 706 -0.18 -2.70 10.70
N ASP A 707 -0.29 -1.73 11.62
CA ASP A 707 0.78 -0.82 12.10
C ASP A 707 1.80 -1.59 12.96
N TRP A 708 2.51 -2.53 12.31
CA TRP A 708 3.44 -3.45 12.96
C TRP A 708 4.74 -2.75 13.37
N ASP A 709 5.14 -1.70 12.65
CA ASP A 709 6.29 -0.85 12.97
C ASP A 709 6.00 0.04 14.18
N GLY A 710 4.76 0.52 14.34
CA GLY A 710 4.30 1.13 15.59
C GLY A 710 4.36 0.15 16.77
N LEU A 711 3.91 -1.10 16.58
CA LEU A 711 4.00 -2.14 17.62
C LEU A 711 5.45 -2.47 17.98
N LEU A 712 6.36 -2.51 16.99
CA LEU A 712 7.79 -2.66 17.22
C LEU A 712 8.33 -1.52 18.11
N ARG A 713 8.00 -0.26 17.81
CA ARG A 713 8.41 0.89 18.62
C ARG A 713 7.86 0.81 20.05
N LEU A 714 6.65 0.28 20.22
CA LEU A 714 6.08 0.04 21.54
C LEU A 714 6.88 -1.02 22.31
N TYR A 715 7.31 -2.10 21.66
CA TYR A 715 8.26 -3.05 22.25
C TYR A 715 9.59 -2.38 22.62
N GLU A 716 10.20 -1.61 21.72
CA GLU A 716 11.48 -0.93 21.96
C GLU A 716 11.44 -0.01 23.19
N ALA A 717 10.33 0.69 23.40
CA ALA A 717 10.15 1.60 24.54
C ALA A 717 9.73 0.91 25.86
N THR A 718 9.11 -0.27 25.79
CA THR A 718 8.48 -0.92 26.96
C THR A 718 9.16 -2.22 27.39
N GLY A 719 9.77 -2.96 26.47
CA GLY A 719 10.31 -4.32 26.65
C GLY A 719 9.24 -5.43 26.66
N GLU A 720 7.97 -5.10 26.40
CA GLU A 720 6.85 -6.05 26.52
C GLU A 720 6.78 -6.98 25.29
N ARG A 721 7.09 -8.27 25.49
CA ARG A 721 7.20 -9.27 24.41
C ARG A 721 5.96 -9.41 23.54
N ARG A 722 4.76 -9.19 24.10
CA ARG A 722 3.50 -9.28 23.33
C ARG A 722 3.46 -8.32 22.13
N TYR A 723 4.10 -7.15 22.24
CA TYR A 723 4.17 -6.21 21.11
C TYR A 723 5.21 -6.64 20.07
N LEU A 724 6.30 -7.28 20.50
CA LEU A 724 7.26 -7.88 19.57
C LEU A 724 6.62 -9.03 18.76
N GLU A 725 5.86 -9.89 19.43
CA GLU A 725 5.14 -11.00 18.79
C GLU A 725 4.06 -10.49 17.82
N ALA A 726 3.31 -9.45 18.20
CA ALA A 726 2.33 -8.82 17.33
C ALA A 726 2.97 -8.08 16.14
N ALA A 727 4.10 -7.40 16.35
CA ALA A 727 4.88 -6.79 15.27
C ALA A 727 5.42 -7.84 14.29
N HIS A 728 5.88 -9.00 14.80
CA HIS A 728 6.33 -10.12 13.98
C HIS A 728 5.20 -10.69 13.10
N GLU A 729 4.01 -10.91 13.67
CA GLU A 729 2.83 -11.30 12.90
C GLU A 729 2.50 -10.28 11.81
N GLY A 730 2.41 -8.99 12.16
CA GLY A 730 2.06 -7.94 11.20
C GLY A 730 3.11 -7.71 10.10
N ALA A 731 4.40 -7.84 10.42
CA ALA A 731 5.49 -7.76 9.44
C ALA A 731 5.39 -8.89 8.40
N TYR A 732 4.92 -10.08 8.79
CA TYR A 732 4.70 -11.18 7.86
C TYR A 732 3.57 -10.91 6.87
N TRP A 733 2.55 -10.14 7.27
CA TRP A 733 1.50 -9.70 6.34
C TRP A 733 2.11 -8.80 5.27
N LEU A 734 2.97 -7.84 5.66
CA LEU A 734 3.73 -7.01 4.73
C LEU A 734 4.64 -7.84 3.82
N VAL A 735 5.46 -8.74 4.37
CA VAL A 735 6.41 -9.52 3.57
C VAL A 735 5.67 -10.37 2.52
N SER A 736 4.48 -10.90 2.84
CA SER A 736 3.66 -11.63 1.86
C SER A 736 3.20 -10.77 0.66
N THR A 737 3.28 -9.44 0.76
CA THR A 737 2.97 -8.50 -0.34
C THR A 737 4.15 -8.22 -1.27
N LEU A 738 5.36 -8.67 -0.92
CA LEU A 738 6.58 -8.36 -1.65
C LEU A 738 6.85 -9.42 -2.72
N TRP A 739 7.39 -9.00 -3.86
CA TRP A 739 7.72 -9.91 -4.96
C TRP A 739 8.76 -10.95 -4.55
N THR A 740 8.46 -12.23 -4.74
CA THR A 740 9.40 -13.36 -4.57
C THR A 740 9.68 -14.08 -5.89
N GLN A 741 8.95 -13.76 -6.95
CA GLN A 741 9.13 -14.27 -8.31
C GLN A 741 9.54 -13.14 -9.28
N PRO A 742 10.05 -13.47 -10.47
CA PRO A 742 10.51 -14.79 -10.93
C PRO A 742 11.89 -15.18 -10.33
N LEU A 743 12.30 -16.45 -10.53
CA LEU A 743 13.68 -16.86 -10.22
C LEU A 743 14.67 -16.00 -10.99
N ILE A 744 15.73 -15.56 -10.32
CA ILE A 744 16.71 -14.63 -10.89
C ILE A 744 17.81 -15.42 -11.59
N PRO A 745 17.92 -15.33 -12.93
CA PRO A 745 18.94 -16.09 -13.65
C PRO A 745 20.32 -15.46 -13.45
N ARG A 746 21.37 -16.28 -13.39
CA ARG A 746 22.77 -15.82 -13.29
C ARG A 746 23.33 -15.40 -14.66
N LYS A 747 22.71 -14.40 -15.29
CA LYS A 747 23.10 -13.84 -16.59
C LYS A 747 22.77 -12.35 -16.68
N ASN A 748 23.29 -11.69 -17.72
CA ASN A 748 22.80 -10.40 -18.12
C ASN A 748 21.48 -10.53 -18.91
N VAL A 749 20.66 -9.49 -18.86
CA VAL A 749 19.41 -9.36 -19.61
C VAL A 749 19.42 -8.05 -20.40
N ASP A 750 18.76 -8.06 -21.54
CA ASP A 750 18.58 -6.89 -22.39
C ASP A 750 17.51 -5.97 -21.80
N LEU A 751 17.78 -4.67 -21.77
CA LEU A 751 16.90 -3.64 -21.25
C LEU A 751 16.45 -2.71 -22.38
N HIS A 752 15.29 -2.09 -22.19
CA HIS A 752 14.72 -1.06 -23.07
C HIS A 752 14.45 -1.49 -24.54
N PRO A 753 13.88 -2.69 -24.81
CA PRO A 753 13.52 -3.06 -26.19
C PRO A 753 12.35 -2.22 -26.75
N VAL A 754 11.65 -1.48 -25.88
CA VAL A 754 10.53 -0.59 -26.21
C VAL A 754 10.58 0.67 -25.35
N ASP A 755 10.17 1.78 -25.93
CA ASP A 755 10.11 3.07 -25.24
C ASP A 755 8.94 3.10 -24.25
N PRO A 756 9.15 3.56 -23.00
CA PRO A 756 8.04 3.73 -22.07
C PRO A 756 7.14 4.90 -22.49
N LYS A 757 5.87 4.82 -22.09
CA LYS A 757 4.92 5.92 -22.30
C LYS A 757 5.25 7.10 -21.38
N PRO A 758 5.32 8.34 -21.90
CA PRO A 758 5.58 9.50 -21.06
C PRO A 758 4.32 9.90 -20.28
N LEU A 759 4.45 9.97 -18.95
CA LEU A 759 3.59 10.74 -18.05
C LEU A 759 4.17 12.14 -17.84
N LEU A 760 3.31 13.14 -17.93
CA LEU A 760 3.58 14.53 -17.56
C LEU A 760 2.93 14.85 -16.23
N TRP A 761 3.64 15.60 -15.41
CA TRP A 761 3.15 16.03 -14.11
C TRP A 761 3.34 17.52 -13.90
N TRP A 762 2.62 18.08 -12.91
CA TRP A 762 2.75 19.48 -12.58
C TRP A 762 4.11 19.77 -11.95
N ARG A 763 4.64 20.94 -12.27
CA ARG A 763 5.74 21.58 -11.55
C ARG A 763 5.44 23.07 -11.52
N GLY A 764 4.96 23.56 -10.39
CA GLY A 764 4.34 24.88 -10.33
C GLY A 764 3.12 24.94 -11.24
N ASP A 765 3.11 25.88 -12.19
CA ASP A 765 1.98 26.14 -13.08
C ASP A 765 2.12 25.51 -14.48
N ARG A 766 3.13 24.67 -14.69
CA ARG A 766 3.47 24.03 -15.97
C ARG A 766 3.55 22.52 -15.85
N PHE A 767 3.42 21.83 -16.99
CA PHE A 767 3.74 20.41 -17.07
C PHE A 767 5.24 20.22 -17.30
N TYR A 768 5.81 19.26 -16.57
CA TYR A 768 7.23 18.95 -16.58
C TYR A 768 7.47 17.43 -16.59
N ARG A 769 8.58 17.03 -17.21
CA ARG A 769 9.17 15.69 -17.10
C ARG A 769 10.68 15.81 -17.18
N LEU A 770 11.40 15.22 -16.22
CA LEU A 770 12.86 15.35 -16.15
C LEU A 770 13.53 14.76 -17.40
N GLY A 771 14.50 15.48 -17.95
CA GLY A 771 15.22 15.07 -19.16
C GLY A 771 14.48 15.34 -20.49
N MET A 772 13.35 16.07 -20.46
CA MET A 772 12.76 16.70 -21.64
C MET A 772 13.04 18.21 -21.63
N MET A 773 13.35 18.81 -22.79
CA MET A 773 13.82 20.20 -22.88
C MET A 773 12.74 21.28 -22.76
N ASP A 774 11.46 20.93 -22.95
CA ASP A 774 10.37 21.91 -22.96
C ASP A 774 9.47 21.75 -21.72
N GLU A 775 9.31 22.81 -20.94
CA GLU A 775 8.17 22.93 -20.03
C GLU A 775 6.93 23.26 -20.86
N PHE A 776 5.86 22.51 -20.68
CA PHE A 776 4.68 22.67 -21.52
C PHE A 776 3.61 23.50 -20.81
N ALA A 777 3.23 24.62 -21.42
CA ALA A 777 2.05 25.36 -21.00
C ALA A 777 0.78 24.50 -21.20
N PRO A 778 -0.19 24.55 -20.29
CA PRO A 778 -1.45 23.83 -20.47
C PRO A 778 -2.20 24.36 -21.71
N VAL A 779 -2.64 23.45 -22.60
CA VAL A 779 -3.45 23.81 -23.77
C VAL A 779 -4.92 23.55 -23.43
N GLY A 780 -5.69 24.61 -23.17
CA GLY A 780 -7.11 24.51 -22.80
C GLY A 780 -7.36 23.68 -21.53
N GLY A 781 -6.41 23.70 -20.58
CA GLY A 781 -6.47 22.91 -19.34
C GLY A 781 -6.12 21.42 -19.49
N LYS A 782 -5.77 20.95 -20.69
CA LYS A 782 -5.43 19.54 -20.95
C LYS A 782 -3.92 19.32 -21.03
N ARG A 783 -3.49 18.09 -20.67
CA ARG A 783 -2.11 17.63 -20.85
C ARG A 783 -1.78 17.56 -22.36
N PRO A 784 -0.67 18.15 -22.80
CA PRO A 784 -0.26 18.07 -24.20
C PRO A 784 0.18 16.64 -24.56
N ALA A 785 0.04 16.27 -25.84
CA ALA A 785 0.61 15.04 -26.37
C ALA A 785 2.13 15.19 -26.53
N ILE A 786 2.91 14.19 -26.12
CA ILE A 786 4.37 14.21 -26.21
C ILE A 786 4.87 12.95 -26.92
N PRO A 787 5.90 13.06 -27.78
CA PRO A 787 6.56 11.90 -28.36
C PRO A 787 7.14 10.96 -27.29
N PRO A 788 7.18 9.63 -27.55
CA PRO A 788 7.88 8.69 -26.68
C PRO A 788 9.35 9.09 -26.47
N GLN A 789 9.91 8.71 -25.32
CA GLN A 789 11.31 8.96 -25.01
C GLN A 789 12.10 7.66 -25.16
N HIS A 790 13.00 7.64 -26.14
CA HIS A 790 13.84 6.47 -26.37
C HIS A 790 14.92 6.31 -25.32
N TYR A 791 15.03 5.11 -24.76
CA TYR A 791 16.13 4.73 -23.88
C TYR A 791 17.10 3.84 -24.65
N PRO A 792 18.42 4.07 -24.55
CA PRO A 792 19.39 3.19 -25.17
C PRO A 792 19.20 1.75 -24.70
N GLU A 793 19.20 0.81 -25.64
CA GLU A 793 19.30 -0.61 -25.32
C GLU A 793 20.63 -0.88 -24.64
N VAL A 794 20.58 -1.52 -23.48
CA VAL A 794 21.76 -1.88 -22.68
C VAL A 794 21.56 -3.27 -22.09
N THR A 795 22.63 -3.85 -21.56
CA THR A 795 22.53 -5.09 -20.79
C THR A 795 22.91 -4.85 -19.34
N ALA A 796 22.21 -5.53 -18.42
CA ALA A 796 22.53 -5.50 -17.00
C ALA A 796 22.38 -6.88 -16.37
N PRO A 797 23.09 -7.18 -15.26
CA PRO A 797 22.84 -8.39 -14.49
C PRO A 797 21.37 -8.50 -14.08
N ALA A 798 20.74 -9.67 -14.26
CA ALA A 798 19.32 -9.87 -13.98
C ALA A 798 18.92 -9.48 -12.55
N TRP A 799 19.80 -9.77 -11.57
CA TRP A 799 19.57 -9.43 -10.17
C TRP A 799 19.42 -7.92 -9.92
N LYS A 800 20.12 -7.08 -10.70
CA LYS A 800 20.15 -5.62 -10.53
C LYS A 800 18.79 -4.99 -10.87
N VAL A 801 18.11 -5.53 -11.88
CA VAL A 801 16.84 -4.99 -12.42
C VAL A 801 15.60 -5.79 -12.00
N SER A 802 15.77 -6.88 -11.25
CA SER A 802 14.66 -7.71 -10.78
C SER A 802 13.68 -6.93 -9.89
N ASN A 803 12.39 -7.22 -10.03
CA ASN A 803 11.30 -6.73 -9.18
C ASN A 803 11.28 -7.41 -7.80
N VAL A 804 11.93 -8.57 -7.61
CA VAL A 804 11.96 -9.31 -6.34
C VAL A 804 12.40 -8.40 -5.18
N GLY A 805 11.57 -8.31 -4.14
CA GLY A 805 11.71 -7.41 -2.99
C GLY A 805 10.99 -6.06 -3.09
N LEU A 806 10.41 -5.71 -4.25
CA LEU A 806 9.53 -4.54 -4.36
C LEU A 806 8.12 -4.86 -3.87
N GLY A 807 7.40 -3.83 -3.42
CA GLY A 807 5.98 -3.89 -3.07
C GLY A 807 5.12 -3.05 -4.02
N LEU A 808 3.85 -2.87 -3.64
CA LEU A 808 2.90 -2.03 -4.34
C LEU A 808 2.30 -0.94 -3.45
N GLU A 809 1.72 0.06 -4.11
CA GLU A 809 1.01 1.14 -3.46
C GLU A 809 -0.45 0.77 -3.20
N GLN A 810 -1.20 0.44 -4.25
CA GLN A 810 -2.62 0.10 -4.22
C GLN A 810 -2.87 -1.07 -5.18
N PRO A 811 -3.88 -1.92 -4.93
CA PRO A 811 -4.23 -2.98 -5.88
C PRO A 811 -4.40 -2.52 -7.34
N VAL A 812 -4.95 -1.31 -7.54
CA VAL A 812 -5.12 -0.73 -8.88
C VAL A 812 -3.79 -0.51 -9.62
N THR A 813 -2.65 -0.38 -8.94
CA THR A 813 -1.33 -0.20 -9.57
C THR A 813 -0.84 -1.47 -10.28
N TYR A 814 -1.39 -2.65 -9.94
CA TYR A 814 -1.16 -3.92 -10.65
C TYR A 814 -2.27 -4.28 -11.66
N THR A 815 -3.14 -3.33 -11.97
CA THR A 815 -4.14 -3.49 -13.05
C THR A 815 -3.85 -2.58 -14.25
N GLN A 816 -2.68 -1.92 -14.21
CA GLN A 816 -2.23 -0.98 -15.23
C GLN A 816 -1.79 -1.71 -16.50
N THR A 817 -1.93 -1.04 -17.65
CA THR A 817 -1.53 -1.62 -18.95
C THR A 817 -0.47 -0.76 -19.62
N PRO A 818 0.60 -1.36 -20.18
CA PRO A 818 0.80 -2.80 -20.41
C PRO A 818 1.38 -3.61 -19.24
N THR A 819 1.92 -2.97 -18.20
CA THR A 819 2.64 -3.61 -17.10
C THR A 819 2.25 -3.03 -15.74
N ASP A 820 2.53 -3.81 -14.69
CA ASP A 820 2.25 -3.44 -13.30
C ASP A 820 3.24 -2.41 -12.77
N TRP A 821 2.77 -1.55 -11.86
CA TRP A 821 3.57 -0.48 -11.27
C TRP A 821 3.96 -0.84 -9.84
N ASN A 822 5.26 -1.05 -9.63
CA ASN A 822 5.85 -1.35 -8.33
C ASN A 822 6.40 -0.07 -7.69
N ILE A 823 6.24 0.09 -6.38
CA ILE A 823 6.84 1.22 -5.67
C ILE A 823 8.30 0.96 -5.33
N LEU A 824 9.13 1.99 -5.46
CA LEU A 824 10.52 2.01 -5.00
C LEU A 824 10.65 2.53 -3.55
N MET A 825 9.56 3.05 -2.99
CA MET A 825 9.48 3.61 -1.64
C MET A 825 9.25 2.53 -0.58
N SER A 826 10.35 1.97 -0.06
CA SER A 826 10.33 0.88 0.95
C SER A 826 10.65 1.38 2.36
N VAL A 827 9.97 2.44 2.80
CA VAL A 827 10.16 3.12 4.11
C VAL A 827 10.06 2.21 5.33
N TRP A 828 9.43 1.04 5.18
CA TRP A 828 9.30 0.02 6.22
C TRP A 828 10.56 -0.85 6.41
N ALA A 829 11.50 -0.85 5.46
CA ALA A 829 12.68 -1.72 5.50
C ALA A 829 13.61 -1.51 6.72
N PRO A 830 13.85 -0.28 7.22
CA PRO A 830 14.60 -0.06 8.46
C PRO A 830 13.95 -0.75 9.67
N SER A 831 12.62 -0.65 9.80
CA SER A 831 11.86 -1.31 10.85
C SER A 831 11.92 -2.84 10.74
N LEU A 832 11.92 -3.39 9.52
CA LEU A 832 12.10 -4.83 9.30
C LEU A 832 13.49 -5.31 9.73
N LEU A 833 14.56 -4.53 9.49
CA LEU A 833 15.90 -4.85 9.97
C LEU A 833 15.96 -4.90 11.50
N ARG A 834 15.38 -3.90 12.18
CA ARG A 834 15.34 -3.88 13.65
C ARG A 834 14.54 -5.05 14.19
N LEU A 835 13.37 -5.33 13.61
CA LEU A 835 12.56 -6.49 13.98
C LEU A 835 13.30 -7.81 13.78
N ALA A 836 14.00 -7.98 12.65
CA ALA A 836 14.83 -9.15 12.38
C ALA A 836 15.94 -9.32 13.43
N ALA A 837 16.55 -8.22 13.90
CA ALA A 837 17.56 -8.27 14.94
C ALA A 837 17.01 -8.76 16.29
N TYR A 838 15.78 -8.39 16.66
CA TYR A 838 15.15 -8.85 17.90
C TYR A 838 14.57 -10.27 17.81
N THR A 839 14.11 -10.67 16.63
CA THR A 839 13.44 -11.97 16.42
C THR A 839 14.37 -13.06 15.88
N HIS A 840 15.55 -12.68 15.40
CA HIS A 840 16.49 -13.54 14.67
C HIS A 840 15.87 -14.14 13.40
N ASP A 841 15.01 -13.38 12.75
CA ASP A 841 14.30 -13.80 11.54
C ASP A 841 15.02 -13.34 10.26
N ASP A 842 15.73 -14.27 9.62
CA ASP A 842 16.50 -14.00 8.41
C ASP A 842 15.63 -13.62 7.20
N LEU A 843 14.38 -14.07 7.12
CA LEU A 843 13.49 -13.71 6.00
C LEU A 843 13.14 -12.22 6.06
N LEU A 844 12.90 -11.69 7.26
CA LEU A 844 12.65 -10.25 7.44
C LEU A 844 13.88 -9.42 7.06
N LYS A 845 15.08 -9.88 7.45
CA LYS A 845 16.35 -9.26 7.03
C LYS A 845 16.53 -9.32 5.51
N THR A 846 16.27 -10.47 4.87
CA THR A 846 16.35 -10.64 3.42
C THR A 846 15.36 -9.74 2.70
N ALA A 847 14.11 -9.63 3.18
CA ALA A 847 13.10 -8.73 2.62
C ALA A 847 13.57 -7.27 2.66
N ALA A 848 14.04 -6.78 3.81
CA ALA A 848 14.54 -5.42 3.96
C ALA A 848 15.72 -5.13 3.01
N ARG A 849 16.65 -6.09 2.88
CA ARG A 849 17.83 -5.96 2.02
C ARG A 849 17.47 -5.99 0.53
N ASN A 850 16.56 -6.87 0.11
CA ASN A 850 16.09 -6.94 -1.29
C ASN A 850 15.29 -5.71 -1.74
N ALA A 851 14.69 -5.00 -0.79
CA ALA A 851 13.99 -3.74 -1.00
C ALA A 851 14.93 -2.52 -1.08
N THR A 852 16.15 -2.60 -0.52
CA THR A 852 17.03 -1.44 -0.30
C THR A 852 18.36 -1.53 -1.05
N ILE A 853 19.13 -2.58 -0.82
CA ILE A 853 20.54 -2.65 -1.22
C ILE A 853 20.66 -2.75 -2.74
N GLY A 854 21.49 -1.89 -3.34
CA GLY A 854 21.78 -1.91 -4.78
C GLY A 854 20.66 -1.42 -5.69
N ARG A 855 19.56 -0.89 -5.14
CA ARG A 855 18.39 -0.40 -5.89
C ARG A 855 18.60 0.99 -6.48
N PHE A 856 19.40 1.82 -5.83
CA PHE A 856 19.50 3.24 -6.14
C PHE A 856 20.82 3.81 -5.61
N ALA A 857 21.32 4.86 -6.27
CA ALA A 857 22.47 5.67 -5.82
C ALA A 857 22.08 7.11 -5.44
N ASN A 858 20.82 7.50 -5.70
CA ASN A 858 20.16 8.75 -5.33
C ASN A 858 18.63 8.52 -5.41
N TYR A 859 17.79 9.55 -5.30
CA TYR A 859 16.33 9.39 -5.41
C TYR A 859 15.94 8.77 -6.77
N PRO A 860 15.32 7.57 -6.79
CA PRO A 860 15.07 6.83 -8.02
C PRO A 860 13.71 7.12 -8.64
N GLY A 861 12.98 8.14 -8.18
CA GLY A 861 11.56 8.32 -8.48
C GLY A 861 10.68 7.33 -7.71
N TYR A 862 9.42 7.19 -8.12
CA TYR A 862 8.41 6.52 -7.28
C TYR A 862 7.99 5.13 -7.79
N TYR A 863 7.66 5.00 -9.07
CA TYR A 863 7.18 3.75 -9.65
C TYR A 863 8.18 3.13 -10.62
N ALA A 864 8.46 1.84 -10.49
CA ALA A 864 9.08 1.06 -11.54
C ALA A 864 7.98 0.35 -12.36
N TYR A 865 8.08 0.43 -13.69
CA TYR A 865 7.10 -0.12 -14.64
C TYR A 865 7.66 -1.26 -15.51
N THR A 866 8.97 -1.44 -15.48
CA THR A 866 9.72 -2.39 -16.30
C THR A 866 11.11 -2.62 -15.69
N MET A 867 11.84 -3.60 -16.20
CA MET A 867 13.26 -3.78 -15.92
C MET A 867 14.06 -2.65 -16.58
N THR A 868 14.70 -1.82 -15.77
CA THR A 868 15.54 -0.69 -16.21
C THR A 868 16.61 -0.37 -15.19
N ASP A 869 17.76 0.11 -15.66
CA ASP A 869 18.88 0.60 -14.85
C ASP A 869 18.94 2.13 -14.75
N VAL A 870 18.07 2.85 -15.49
CA VAL A 870 18.15 4.31 -15.67
C VAL A 870 18.09 5.07 -14.35
N TYR A 871 17.17 4.69 -13.46
CA TYR A 871 16.96 5.36 -12.16
C TYR A 871 18.03 5.03 -11.11
N GLN A 872 18.90 4.06 -11.38
CA GLN A 872 19.86 3.57 -10.38
C GLN A 872 21.11 4.45 -10.27
N ARG A 873 21.30 5.38 -11.22
CA ARG A 873 22.46 6.28 -11.28
C ARG A 873 22.33 7.46 -10.31
N ALA A 874 23.45 7.93 -9.78
CA ALA A 874 23.47 9.05 -8.84
C ALA A 874 23.00 10.38 -9.45
N ASP A 875 23.17 10.56 -10.76
CA ASP A 875 22.81 11.78 -11.49
C ASP A 875 21.40 11.75 -12.09
N PHE A 876 20.67 10.65 -11.93
CA PHE A 876 19.30 10.47 -12.44
C PHE A 876 18.35 11.61 -12.04
N PRO A 877 18.20 12.01 -10.76
CA PRO A 877 17.23 13.05 -10.37
C PRO A 877 17.60 14.47 -10.85
N TYR A 878 18.79 14.65 -11.45
CA TYR A 878 19.21 15.92 -12.05
C TYR A 878 19.07 15.95 -13.57
N LYS A 879 19.32 14.80 -14.22
CA LYS A 879 19.44 14.73 -15.69
C LYS A 879 18.31 13.94 -16.37
N GLY A 880 17.71 12.99 -15.66
CA GLY A 880 16.80 12.02 -16.25
C GLY A 880 17.50 11.11 -17.28
N PRO A 881 16.78 10.66 -18.32
CA PRO A 881 15.36 10.90 -18.56
C PRO A 881 14.47 10.26 -17.48
N ASP A 882 13.37 10.90 -17.09
CA ASP A 882 12.45 10.33 -16.10
C ASP A 882 11.91 8.97 -16.58
N ALA A 883 12.21 7.91 -15.83
CA ALA A 883 11.80 6.53 -16.10
C ALA A 883 10.80 5.97 -15.09
N THR A 884 10.55 6.70 -14.00
CA THR A 884 9.90 6.17 -12.81
C THR A 884 8.88 7.12 -12.18
N THR A 885 8.68 8.28 -12.81
CA THR A 885 7.97 9.43 -12.26
C THR A 885 8.66 10.02 -11.03
N ILE A 886 9.21 11.23 -11.19
CA ILE A 886 9.78 12.01 -10.08
C ILE A 886 8.68 12.71 -9.27
N TYR A 887 8.30 12.11 -8.14
CA TYR A 887 7.54 12.77 -7.08
C TYR A 887 8.50 13.62 -6.22
N TYR A 888 8.57 14.93 -6.46
CA TYR A 888 9.48 15.82 -5.71
C TYR A 888 9.21 15.83 -4.20
N HIS A 889 7.94 15.90 -3.82
CA HIS A 889 7.51 15.82 -2.42
C HIS A 889 7.73 14.45 -1.78
N HIS A 890 8.18 13.43 -2.51
CA HIS A 890 8.60 12.15 -1.92
C HIS A 890 10.11 12.10 -1.64
N ILE A 891 10.91 13.08 -2.09
CA ILE A 891 12.35 13.12 -1.83
C ILE A 891 12.65 13.20 -0.32
N PRO A 892 11.98 14.03 0.49
CA PRO A 892 12.21 14.07 1.94
C PRO A 892 11.97 12.72 2.64
N PRO A 893 10.78 12.08 2.55
CA PRO A 893 10.56 10.80 3.21
C PRO A 893 11.46 9.68 2.66
N PHE A 894 11.82 9.70 1.37
CA PHE A 894 12.81 8.76 0.84
C PHE A 894 14.19 8.95 1.47
N SER A 895 14.57 10.21 1.72
CA SER A 895 15.84 10.54 2.37
C SER A 895 15.86 10.10 3.82
N ALA A 896 14.75 10.28 4.54
CA ALA A 896 14.56 9.77 5.90
C ALA A 896 14.68 8.24 5.96
N TYR A 897 14.05 7.54 5.01
CA TYR A 897 14.13 6.09 4.86
C TYR A 897 15.57 5.59 4.70
N VAL A 898 16.33 6.18 3.77
CA VAL A 898 17.72 5.77 3.50
C VAL A 898 18.60 6.03 4.73
N LEU A 899 18.39 7.16 5.40
CA LEU A 899 19.11 7.51 6.61
C LEU A 899 18.77 6.56 7.77
N ASP A 900 17.50 6.27 8.03
CA ASP A 900 17.10 5.33 9.09
C ASP A 900 17.62 3.91 8.79
N TYR A 901 17.61 3.47 7.53
CA TYR A 901 18.19 2.17 7.17
C TYR A 901 19.67 2.08 7.54
N LEU A 902 20.47 3.11 7.18
CA LEU A 902 21.91 3.13 7.47
C LEU A 902 22.19 3.01 8.97
N PHE A 903 21.43 3.73 9.80
CA PHE A 903 21.56 3.66 11.27
C PHE A 903 21.05 2.32 11.81
N SER A 904 19.90 1.85 11.34
CA SER A 904 19.29 0.59 11.77
C SER A 904 20.17 -0.63 11.44
N ASP A 905 20.87 -0.63 10.29
CA ASP A 905 21.81 -1.69 9.92
C ASP A 905 23.02 -1.74 10.89
N VAL A 906 23.55 -0.59 11.30
CA VAL A 906 24.62 -0.50 12.30
C VAL A 906 24.14 -0.92 13.69
N GLU A 907 22.95 -0.46 14.10
CA GLU A 907 22.33 -0.81 15.39
C GLU A 907 22.10 -2.33 15.48
N ALA A 908 21.54 -2.92 14.43
CA ALA A 908 21.29 -4.37 14.34
C ALA A 908 22.60 -5.18 14.39
N ARG A 909 23.61 -4.82 13.58
CA ARG A 909 24.90 -5.55 13.53
C ARG A 909 25.72 -5.42 14.80
N SER A 910 25.61 -4.28 15.47
CA SER A 910 26.34 -4.03 16.72
C SER A 910 25.67 -4.66 17.95
N GLY A 911 24.45 -5.20 17.81
CA GLY A 911 23.65 -5.61 18.96
C GLY A 911 23.40 -4.44 19.91
N GLN A 912 23.16 -3.24 19.35
CA GLN A 912 22.99 -1.98 20.06
C GLN A 912 24.22 -1.49 20.86
N ALA A 913 25.40 -2.09 20.67
CA ALA A 913 26.64 -1.51 21.18
C ALA A 913 26.98 -0.16 20.53
N ILE A 914 26.41 0.09 19.35
CA ILE A 914 26.35 1.39 18.68
C ILE A 914 24.88 1.76 18.56
N LEU A 915 24.47 2.87 19.17
CA LEU A 915 23.07 3.29 19.22
C LEU A 915 22.99 4.80 19.29
N PHE A 916 22.19 5.41 18.43
CA PHE A 916 21.93 6.86 18.45
C PHE A 916 20.46 7.12 18.75
N PRO A 917 20.09 8.05 19.65
CA PRO A 917 18.70 8.40 19.88
C PRO A 917 17.99 8.82 18.59
N SER A 918 16.71 8.50 18.48
CA SER A 918 15.84 8.94 17.38
C SER A 918 14.53 9.56 17.87
N MET A 919 13.94 10.35 16.98
CA MET A 919 12.55 10.81 17.07
C MET A 919 11.76 10.25 15.90
N ARG A 920 10.42 10.15 16.01
CA ARG A 920 9.57 9.58 14.96
C ARG A 920 8.96 10.68 14.10
N GLN A 921 8.99 10.47 12.79
CA GLN A 921 8.22 11.19 11.78
C GLN A 921 7.24 10.21 11.13
N ASP A 922 5.95 10.52 11.17
CA ASP A 922 4.87 9.70 10.58
C ASP A 922 3.72 10.60 10.09
N GLY A 923 2.66 10.00 9.53
CA GLY A 923 1.38 10.68 9.29
C GLY A 923 1.07 11.04 7.83
N TYR A 924 2.10 11.20 6.98
CA TYR A 924 1.89 11.28 5.53
C TYR A 924 1.89 9.87 4.93
N VAL A 925 0.70 9.38 4.58
CA VAL A 925 0.47 7.99 4.14
C VAL A 925 1.10 6.96 5.09
N TRP A 926 1.84 5.96 4.59
CA TRP A 926 2.63 5.01 5.41
C TRP A 926 4.11 5.42 5.57
N PHE A 927 4.46 6.67 5.26
CA PHE A 927 5.84 7.13 5.38
C PHE A 927 6.18 7.35 6.85
N ASP A 928 6.82 6.35 7.44
CA ASP A 928 7.30 6.30 8.82
C ASP A 928 8.82 6.19 8.83
N SER A 929 9.50 7.02 9.61
CA SER A 929 10.97 6.97 9.74
C SER A 929 11.46 7.46 11.09
N ASN A 930 12.65 7.00 11.48
CA ASN A 930 13.41 7.60 12.58
C ASN A 930 14.26 8.76 12.10
N GLU A 931 14.08 9.91 12.74
CA GLU A 931 14.91 11.10 12.58
C GLU A 931 16.02 11.13 13.63
N ARG A 932 17.22 11.57 13.26
CA ARG A 932 18.45 11.46 14.08
C ARG A 932 19.07 12.85 14.31
N GLY A 933 20.14 12.88 15.11
CA GLY A 933 20.99 14.07 15.29
C GLY A 933 20.60 15.00 16.43
N PHE A 934 19.44 14.83 17.07
CA PHE A 934 19.02 15.74 18.15
C PHE A 934 19.77 15.58 19.49
N ALA A 935 20.36 14.40 19.72
CA ALA A 935 21.05 14.06 20.96
C ALA A 935 22.23 13.08 20.68
N PRO A 936 23.26 13.06 21.55
CA PRO A 936 24.36 12.13 21.41
C PRO A 936 23.92 10.69 21.75
N GLY A 937 24.53 9.73 21.07
CA GLY A 937 24.38 8.30 21.31
C GLY A 937 25.58 7.69 21.98
N LYS A 938 25.77 6.38 21.74
CA LYS A 938 26.89 5.60 22.26
C LYS A 938 27.57 4.83 21.14
N VAL A 939 28.90 4.77 21.19
CA VAL A 939 29.75 3.87 20.39
C VAL A 939 30.60 3.08 21.36
N TYR A 940 30.30 1.79 21.55
CA TYR A 940 30.95 0.89 22.52
C TYR A 940 31.09 1.49 23.94
N GLY A 941 30.05 2.19 24.39
CA GLY A 941 29.99 2.82 25.71
C GLY A 941 30.52 4.26 25.77
N GLU A 942 31.21 4.74 24.75
CA GLU A 942 31.64 6.14 24.64
C GLU A 942 30.49 7.02 24.12
N THR A 943 30.16 8.09 24.83
CA THR A 943 29.15 9.07 24.35
C THR A 943 29.69 9.78 23.12
N ALA A 944 28.93 9.79 22.03
CA ALA A 944 29.33 10.41 20.77
C ALA A 944 28.12 10.90 19.96
N TRP A 945 28.31 11.97 19.20
CA TRP A 945 27.33 12.48 18.24
C TRP A 945 27.50 11.79 16.89
N ALA A 946 26.41 11.32 16.30
CA ALA A 946 26.44 10.89 14.91
C ALA A 946 26.71 12.08 13.98
N TRP A 947 27.46 11.89 12.91
CA TRP A 947 27.88 12.97 12.04
C TRP A 947 27.86 12.54 10.57
N LEU A 948 27.20 13.34 9.73
CA LEU A 948 27.21 13.14 8.29
C LEU A 948 28.24 14.07 7.65
N HIS A 949 29.35 13.48 7.19
CA HIS A 949 30.42 14.21 6.52
C HIS A 949 31.10 13.40 5.42
N ARG A 950 31.35 14.02 4.26
CA ARG A 950 31.94 13.33 3.09
C ARG A 950 33.41 12.98 3.33
N THR A 951 34.24 13.98 3.65
CA THR A 951 35.72 13.86 3.54
C THR A 951 36.46 13.57 4.85
N ALA A 952 35.81 13.68 6.02
CA ALA A 952 36.46 13.52 7.33
C ALA A 952 37.19 12.17 7.44
N ALA A 953 36.52 11.11 6.97
CA ALA A 953 37.13 9.83 6.65
C ALA A 953 36.49 9.31 5.35
N ALA A 954 37.15 9.38 4.20
CA ALA A 954 36.64 8.85 2.94
C ALA A 954 37.05 7.38 2.74
N ILE A 955 36.23 6.62 2.01
CA ILE A 955 36.48 5.22 1.68
C ILE A 955 36.41 5.01 0.16
N ASP A 956 37.10 4.00 -0.34
CA ASP A 956 37.24 3.71 -1.78
C ASP A 956 36.48 2.45 -2.25
N ASN A 957 35.68 1.84 -1.38
CA ASN A 957 34.95 0.61 -1.69
C ASN A 957 33.43 0.78 -1.49
N LYS A 958 32.68 0.80 -2.59
CA LYS A 958 31.22 0.92 -2.60
C LYS A 958 30.47 -0.22 -1.90
N ASN A 959 31.11 -1.37 -1.69
CA ASN A 959 30.50 -2.50 -0.99
C ASN A 959 30.51 -2.32 0.54
N ILE A 960 31.14 -1.26 1.03
CA ILE A 960 31.23 -0.93 2.46
C ILE A 960 30.49 0.39 2.68
N ASP A 961 29.54 0.38 3.60
CA ASP A 961 28.91 1.60 4.09
C ASP A 961 29.71 2.21 5.22
N LYS A 962 29.67 3.54 5.30
CA LYS A 962 30.33 4.33 6.34
C LYS A 962 29.33 5.17 7.13
N LEU A 963 29.39 5.07 8.45
CA LEU A 963 28.75 6.00 9.38
C LEU A 963 29.82 6.63 10.29
N LEU A 964 29.79 7.94 10.47
CA LEU A 964 30.72 8.65 11.36
C LEU A 964 30.03 9.04 12.65
N ALA A 965 30.81 9.07 13.72
CA ALA A 965 30.42 9.71 14.97
C ALA A 965 31.63 10.36 15.62
N HIS A 966 31.42 11.32 16.51
CA HIS A 966 32.52 11.95 17.22
C HIS A 966 32.17 12.38 18.64
N ASN A 967 33.20 12.51 19.45
CA ASN A 967 33.17 13.30 20.67
C ASN A 967 34.31 14.33 20.63
N ASP A 968 34.49 15.10 21.70
CA ASP A 968 35.46 16.21 21.79
C ASP A 968 36.89 15.82 21.38
N HIS A 969 37.25 14.54 21.43
CA HIS A 969 38.60 14.06 21.18
C HIS A 969 38.70 12.89 20.21
N THR A 970 37.60 12.27 19.81
CA THR A 970 37.64 10.99 19.07
C THR A 970 36.72 11.03 17.88
N LEU A 971 37.25 10.66 16.71
CA LEU A 971 36.46 10.30 15.55
C LEU A 971 36.24 8.79 15.53
N PHE A 972 34.98 8.36 15.47
CA PHE A 972 34.58 6.98 15.21
C PHE A 972 34.16 6.81 13.75
N ILE A 973 34.63 5.74 13.13
CA ILE A 973 34.35 5.37 11.73
C ILE A 973 33.78 3.97 11.76
N VAL A 974 32.48 3.85 11.52
CA VAL A 974 31.76 2.59 11.51
C VAL A 974 31.63 2.13 10.06
N LEU A 975 32.16 0.95 9.77
CA LEU A 975 32.22 0.36 8.44
C LEU A 975 31.38 -0.92 8.41
N SER A 976 30.35 -0.97 7.58
CA SER A 976 29.46 -2.13 7.42
C SER A 976 29.66 -2.75 6.05
N ASN A 977 30.11 -4.00 5.98
CA ASN A 977 30.21 -4.72 4.71
C ASN A 977 28.82 -5.17 4.25
N GLN A 978 28.41 -4.76 3.05
CA GLN A 978 27.10 -5.08 2.48
C GLN A 978 27.08 -6.35 1.65
N VAL A 979 28.22 -7.03 1.44
CA VAL A 979 28.29 -8.26 0.65
C VAL A 979 28.68 -9.48 1.49
N ASN A 980 28.29 -10.67 1.01
CA ASN A 980 28.51 -11.97 1.66
C ASN A 980 29.94 -12.53 1.53
N ARG A 981 30.92 -11.66 1.32
CA ARG A 981 32.35 -12.01 1.18
C ARG A 981 33.20 -10.91 1.82
N ALA A 982 34.38 -11.27 2.32
CA ALA A 982 35.30 -10.27 2.90
C ALA A 982 35.62 -9.18 1.87
N GLN A 983 35.74 -7.94 2.34
CA GLN A 983 36.05 -6.76 1.53
C GLN A 983 37.22 -5.99 2.15
N THR A 984 38.00 -5.34 1.31
CA THR A 984 39.05 -4.42 1.77
C THR A 984 38.71 -3.01 1.32
N THR A 985 38.94 -2.02 2.17
CA THR A 985 38.86 -0.61 1.79
C THR A 985 40.02 0.19 2.38
N LYS A 986 40.35 1.27 1.71
CA LYS A 986 41.29 2.28 2.17
C LYS A 986 40.51 3.45 2.75
N VAL A 987 40.82 3.79 3.99
CA VAL A 987 40.28 4.95 4.70
C VAL A 987 41.27 6.11 4.60
N THR A 988 40.87 7.22 3.98
CA THR A 988 41.66 8.45 3.86
C THR A 988 41.05 9.56 4.71
N PHE A 989 41.89 10.46 5.23
CA PHE A 989 41.48 11.45 6.23
C PHE A 989 41.74 12.87 5.75
N ASP A 990 40.79 13.77 6.01
CA ASP A 990 40.94 15.19 5.72
C ASP A 990 41.43 15.94 6.97
N GLY A 991 42.72 16.20 7.04
CA GLY A 991 43.33 16.87 8.20
C GLY A 991 42.80 18.28 8.45
N SER A 992 42.23 18.97 7.44
CA SER A 992 41.62 20.29 7.64
C SER A 992 40.32 20.22 8.44
N VAL A 993 39.61 19.11 8.31
CA VAL A 993 38.35 18.81 9.00
C VAL A 993 38.62 18.26 10.41
N LEU A 994 39.71 17.50 10.58
CA LEU A 994 40.07 16.84 11.84
C LEU A 994 40.95 17.69 12.77
N GLY A 995 41.31 18.90 12.34
CA GLY A 995 42.20 19.81 13.09
C GLY A 995 43.68 19.39 13.09
N GLY A 996 44.11 18.55 12.15
CA GLY A 996 45.50 18.13 11.97
C GLY A 996 45.65 16.87 11.09
N ASP A 997 46.85 16.66 10.52
CA ASP A 997 47.18 15.45 9.75
C ASP A 997 47.31 14.23 10.68
N PRO A 998 46.49 13.17 10.50
CA PRO A 998 46.55 11.98 11.34
C PRO A 998 47.62 10.96 10.93
N THR A 999 48.44 11.24 9.91
CA THR A 999 49.51 10.35 9.45
C THR A 999 50.47 9.96 10.58
N GLY A 1000 50.81 8.68 10.68
CA GLY A 1000 51.68 8.13 11.72
C GLY A 1000 50.97 7.82 13.05
N ARG A 1001 49.69 8.16 13.18
CA ARG A 1001 48.86 7.78 14.33
C ARG A 1001 48.31 6.37 14.16
N THR A 1002 47.69 5.85 15.21
CA THR A 1002 47.10 4.50 15.23
C THR A 1002 45.61 4.56 15.54
N LEU A 1003 44.82 3.75 14.84
CA LEU A 1003 43.39 3.57 15.05
C LEU A 1003 43.16 2.42 16.04
N ARG A 1004 42.34 2.65 17.07
CA ARG A 1004 41.74 1.54 17.84
C ARG A 1004 40.69 0.88 16.97
N THR A 1005 40.54 -0.44 17.06
CA THR A 1005 39.64 -1.17 16.17
C THR A 1005 38.73 -2.15 16.92
N TRP A 1006 37.55 -2.38 16.35
CA TRP A 1006 36.67 -3.49 16.68
C TRP A 1006 36.27 -4.18 15.38
N VAL A 1007 36.20 -5.50 15.40
CA VAL A 1007 35.74 -6.33 14.28
C VAL A 1007 34.66 -7.26 14.83
N ASN A 1008 33.45 -7.18 14.26
CA ASN A 1008 32.26 -7.91 14.70
C ASN A 1008 32.06 -7.84 16.23
N ASN A 1009 32.07 -6.61 16.76
CA ASN A 1009 31.87 -6.29 18.17
C ASN A 1009 32.96 -6.79 19.13
N GLN A 1010 34.10 -7.26 18.61
CA GLN A 1010 35.25 -7.68 19.41
C GLN A 1010 36.44 -6.74 19.20
N PRO A 1011 37.22 -6.41 20.24
CA PRO A 1011 38.45 -5.62 20.08
C PRO A 1011 39.39 -6.24 19.04
N GLY A 1012 39.80 -5.42 18.07
CA GLY A 1012 40.68 -5.80 16.98
C GLY A 1012 42.13 -5.34 17.20
N LYS A 1013 43.01 -5.67 16.24
CA LYS A 1013 44.38 -5.15 16.24
C LYS A 1013 44.40 -3.68 15.82
N PRO A 1014 45.15 -2.81 16.51
CA PRO A 1014 45.28 -1.42 16.09
C PRO A 1014 45.88 -1.29 14.67
N ILE A 1015 45.42 -0.31 13.91
CA ILE A 1015 45.85 -0.07 12.52
C ILE A 1015 46.61 1.26 12.43
N ALA A 1016 47.84 1.24 11.93
CA ALA A 1016 48.62 2.46 11.71
C ALA A 1016 48.12 3.22 10.47
N ILE A 1017 48.09 4.55 10.55
CA ILE A 1017 47.71 5.44 9.45
C ILE A 1017 48.98 5.77 8.65
N GLY A 1018 49.06 5.28 7.42
CA GLY A 1018 50.14 5.62 6.49
C GLY A 1018 49.90 6.96 5.78
N LYS A 1019 50.87 7.40 4.96
CA LYS A 1019 50.74 8.61 4.12
C LYS A 1019 49.52 8.58 3.20
N ASP A 1020 49.18 7.38 2.77
CA ASP A 1020 48.07 7.13 1.87
C ASP A 1020 46.76 6.88 2.64
N GLY A 1021 46.75 6.81 3.98
CA GLY A 1021 45.60 6.39 4.79
C GLY A 1021 45.78 5.01 5.42
N ALA A 1022 44.68 4.40 5.84
CA ALA A 1022 44.66 3.10 6.52
C ALA A 1022 43.93 2.04 5.68
N SER A 1023 44.54 0.86 5.48
CA SER A 1023 43.88 -0.28 4.83
C SER A 1023 43.15 -1.13 5.86
N VAL A 1024 41.90 -1.46 5.59
CA VAL A 1024 40.98 -2.12 6.53
C VAL A 1024 40.29 -3.28 5.82
N GLU A 1025 40.35 -4.46 6.42
CA GLU A 1025 39.60 -5.64 5.99
C GLU A 1025 38.31 -5.77 6.80
N ALA A 1026 37.17 -5.83 6.11
CA ALA A 1026 35.85 -6.05 6.69
C ALA A 1026 35.37 -7.48 6.37
N PRO A 1027 35.04 -8.30 7.38
CA PRO A 1027 34.51 -9.65 7.16
C PRO A 1027 33.22 -9.66 6.33
N ALA A 1028 32.87 -10.81 5.74
CA ALA A 1028 31.60 -11.00 5.02
C ALA A 1028 30.41 -10.59 5.88
N GLN A 1029 29.59 -9.65 5.38
CA GLN A 1029 28.50 -9.01 6.14
C GLN A 1029 28.90 -8.53 7.56
N GLY A 1030 30.19 -8.27 7.77
CA GLY A 1030 30.73 -7.88 9.06
C GLY A 1030 30.65 -6.38 9.34
N LEU A 1031 30.94 -6.04 10.59
CA LEU A 1031 31.06 -4.68 11.10
C LEU A 1031 32.51 -4.44 11.53
N VAL A 1032 33.11 -3.34 11.10
CA VAL A 1032 34.40 -2.86 11.60
C VAL A 1032 34.24 -1.45 12.12
N VAL A 1033 34.76 -1.16 13.31
CA VAL A 1033 34.79 0.20 13.85
C VAL A 1033 36.22 0.62 14.08
N LEU A 1034 36.54 1.84 13.68
CA LEU A 1034 37.84 2.46 13.88
C LEU A 1034 37.63 3.69 14.76
N ALA A 1035 38.47 3.88 15.78
CA ALA A 1035 38.50 5.11 16.56
C ALA A 1035 39.85 5.80 16.41
N LEU A 1036 39.81 7.04 15.93
CA LEU A 1036 40.92 7.97 15.86
C LEU A 1036 40.82 8.93 17.04
N ASP A 1037 41.58 8.66 18.09
CA ASP A 1037 41.70 9.55 19.24
C ASP A 1037 42.41 10.85 18.84
N GLY A 1038 42.38 11.90 19.67
CA GLY A 1038 42.92 13.24 19.45
C GLY A 1038 42.55 13.93 18.13
N ALA A 1039 41.32 13.75 17.63
CA ALA A 1039 40.75 14.59 16.59
C ALA A 1039 40.13 15.85 17.22
N ALA A 1040 40.18 16.99 16.53
CA ALA A 1040 39.54 18.23 16.96
C ALA A 1040 38.41 18.58 15.99
N ILE A 1041 37.22 18.04 16.27
CA ILE A 1041 36.03 18.20 15.42
C ILE A 1041 35.13 19.28 16.01
N HIS A 1042 34.71 20.24 15.19
CA HIS A 1042 33.83 21.31 15.61
C HIS A 1042 32.57 21.34 14.75
N VAL A 1043 31.47 20.80 15.28
CA VAL A 1043 30.13 20.85 14.67
C VAL A 1043 29.22 21.64 15.62
N PRO A 1044 28.75 22.85 15.26
CA PRO A 1044 28.04 23.73 16.20
C PRO A 1044 26.85 23.06 16.90
N THR A 1045 26.01 22.33 16.16
CA THR A 1045 24.82 21.64 16.70
C THR A 1045 25.17 20.59 17.78
N HIS A 1046 26.37 20.00 17.72
CA HIS A 1046 26.84 18.97 18.65
C HIS A 1046 27.48 19.54 19.93
N MET A 1047 27.62 20.86 20.04
CA MET A 1047 28.16 21.53 21.23
C MET A 1047 27.08 21.85 22.28
N THR A 1048 25.85 21.42 22.04
CA THR A 1048 24.72 21.64 22.95
C THR A 1048 24.68 20.59 24.05
N LYS A 1049 24.16 20.95 25.23
CA LYS A 1049 23.98 19.98 26.32
C LYS A 1049 22.83 19.05 25.97
N ASN A 1050 23.01 17.75 26.23
CA ASN A 1050 21.94 16.77 26.08
C ASN A 1050 20.75 17.15 26.96
N ALA A 1051 19.62 17.49 26.36
CA ALA A 1051 18.38 17.69 27.08
C ALA A 1051 17.86 16.30 27.50
N GLY A 1052 17.74 16.07 28.81
CA GLY A 1052 17.00 14.92 29.33
C GLY A 1052 15.52 14.99 28.96
N PRO A 1053 14.65 14.21 29.64
CA PRO A 1053 13.21 14.31 29.43
C PRO A 1053 12.72 15.75 29.51
N LEU A 1054 11.90 16.17 28.54
CA LEU A 1054 11.40 17.54 28.44
C LEU A 1054 10.02 17.66 29.09
N ALA A 1055 9.84 18.68 29.91
CA ALA A 1055 8.52 19.03 30.44
C ALA A 1055 7.69 19.70 29.33
N LEU A 1056 6.42 19.29 29.19
CA LEU A 1056 5.50 19.96 28.27
C LEU A 1056 5.21 21.39 28.78
N PRO A 1057 5.09 22.37 27.87
CA PRO A 1057 4.73 23.74 28.23
C PRO A 1057 3.38 23.82 28.95
N THR A 1058 3.28 24.67 29.96
CA THR A 1058 2.05 24.93 30.72
C THR A 1058 1.48 26.34 30.49
N VAL A 1059 2.17 27.14 29.69
CA VAL A 1059 1.79 28.50 29.32
C VAL A 1059 1.71 28.58 27.80
N GLU A 1060 0.84 29.46 27.30
CA GLU A 1060 0.69 29.68 25.87
C GLU A 1060 2.01 30.16 25.26
N ALA A 1061 2.46 29.46 24.22
CA ALA A 1061 3.74 29.70 23.55
C ALA A 1061 3.61 30.60 22.31
N ASN A 1062 2.42 31.17 22.10
CA ASN A 1062 2.12 32.09 21.02
C ASN A 1062 1.46 33.36 21.56
N GLU A 1063 1.55 34.44 20.79
CA GLU A 1063 0.83 35.68 21.00
C GLU A 1063 -0.12 35.90 19.82
N VAL A 1064 -1.37 36.27 20.11
CA VAL A 1064 -2.38 36.56 19.09
C VAL A 1064 -2.75 38.03 19.13
N GLN A 1065 -2.61 38.72 18.00
CA GLN A 1065 -2.97 40.14 17.86
C GLN A 1065 -4.01 40.34 16.75
N ASN A 1066 -4.87 41.34 16.91
CA ASN A 1066 -5.76 41.77 15.82
C ASN A 1066 -4.95 42.56 14.78
N VAL A 1067 -5.20 42.30 13.50
CA VAL A 1067 -4.55 43.03 12.42
C VAL A 1067 -5.28 44.35 12.19
N SER A 1068 -4.55 45.45 12.33
CA SER A 1068 -5.11 46.81 12.34
C SER A 1068 -5.96 47.10 11.09
N GLY A 1069 -7.22 47.47 11.29
CA GLY A 1069 -8.14 47.83 10.20
C GLY A 1069 -8.82 46.66 9.49
N THR A 1070 -8.74 45.44 10.05
CA THR A 1070 -9.37 44.23 9.50
C THR A 1070 -9.94 43.34 10.61
N ASP A 1071 -10.75 42.33 10.24
CA ASP A 1071 -11.19 41.27 11.16
C ASP A 1071 -10.19 40.08 11.25
N LEU A 1072 -9.01 40.22 10.63
CA LEU A 1072 -7.99 39.19 10.63
C LEU A 1072 -7.17 39.22 11.92
N LYS A 1073 -6.57 38.07 12.24
CA LYS A 1073 -5.65 37.89 13.38
C LYS A 1073 -4.27 37.53 12.87
N ALA A 1074 -3.24 38.02 13.57
CA ALA A 1074 -1.86 37.60 13.40
C ALA A 1074 -1.42 36.79 14.62
N ILE A 1075 -0.61 35.76 14.38
CA ILE A 1075 -0.06 34.87 15.41
C ILE A 1075 1.45 34.98 15.35
N GLY A 1076 2.07 35.25 16.50
CA GLY A 1076 3.52 35.30 16.67
C GLY A 1076 4.00 34.23 17.64
N THR A 1077 5.12 33.59 17.34
CA THR A 1077 5.79 32.62 18.23
C THR A 1077 7.30 32.62 18.00
N PHE A 1078 8.04 31.89 18.83
CA PHE A 1078 9.49 31.76 18.70
C PHE A 1078 9.91 30.33 18.39
N ILE A 1079 10.85 30.21 17.44
CA ILE A 1079 11.52 28.96 17.10
C ILE A 1079 13.01 29.13 17.38
N ALA A 1080 13.58 28.29 18.25
CA ALA A 1080 15.02 28.19 18.42
C ALA A 1080 15.45 26.72 18.31
N ALA A 1081 16.58 26.49 17.64
CA ALA A 1081 17.19 25.18 17.48
C ALA A 1081 18.67 25.23 17.89
N PRO A 1082 19.30 24.09 18.23
CA PRO A 1082 20.75 23.99 18.39
C PRO A 1082 21.47 24.66 17.22
N PRO A 1083 22.55 25.45 17.43
CA PRO A 1083 23.28 25.69 18.67
C PRO A 1083 22.74 26.81 19.59
N PHE A 1084 21.52 27.30 19.36
CA PHE A 1084 20.91 28.41 20.13
C PHE A 1084 21.64 29.74 20.03
N THR A 1085 22.19 30.03 18.85
CA THR A 1085 22.83 31.32 18.52
C THR A 1085 21.82 32.41 18.14
N SER A 1086 20.60 32.03 17.76
CA SER A 1086 19.46 32.93 17.56
C SER A 1086 18.14 32.22 17.87
N ARG A 1087 17.10 33.01 18.08
CA ARG A 1087 15.70 32.57 18.04
C ARG A 1087 14.97 33.35 16.96
N GLU A 1088 14.07 32.69 16.26
CA GLU A 1088 13.32 33.27 15.15
C GLU A 1088 11.96 33.70 15.68
N LEU A 1089 11.67 35.00 15.62
CA LEU A 1089 10.29 35.48 15.73
C LEU A 1089 9.58 35.11 14.43
N TYR A 1090 8.63 34.18 14.51
CA TYR A 1090 7.80 33.76 13.40
C TYR A 1090 6.39 34.33 13.56
N VAL A 1091 5.94 35.17 12.61
CA VAL A 1091 4.63 35.83 12.65
C VAL A 1091 3.87 35.55 11.36
N TYR A 1092 2.61 35.15 11.43
CA TYR A 1092 1.76 34.96 10.24
C TYR A 1092 0.34 35.47 10.43
N VAL A 1093 -0.30 35.83 9.33
CA VAL A 1093 -1.71 36.30 9.31
C VAL A 1093 -2.65 35.12 9.03
N GLN A 1094 -3.65 34.92 9.88
CA GLN A 1094 -4.68 33.89 9.71
C GLN A 1094 -5.68 34.27 8.61
N SER A 1095 -5.31 34.01 7.36
CA SER A 1095 -6.05 34.44 6.17
C SER A 1095 -6.03 33.37 5.07
N THR A 1096 -7.00 33.45 4.14
CA THR A 1096 -6.89 32.84 2.81
C THR A 1096 -6.22 33.82 1.84
N ALA A 1097 -5.82 33.35 0.66
CA ALA A 1097 -5.31 34.23 -0.41
C ALA A 1097 -6.32 35.33 -0.83
N LYS A 1098 -7.63 35.07 -0.69
CA LYS A 1098 -8.71 36.05 -0.97
C LYS A 1098 -8.79 37.15 0.10
N GLN A 1099 -8.39 36.85 1.33
CA GLN A 1099 -8.51 37.78 2.46
C GLN A 1099 -7.28 38.69 2.61
N CYS A 1100 -6.10 38.18 2.31
CA CYS A 1100 -4.84 38.90 2.50
C CYS A 1100 -3.84 38.48 1.42
N SER A 1101 -3.42 39.43 0.58
CA SER A 1101 -2.39 39.25 -0.46
C SER A 1101 -1.09 39.98 -0.12
N GLY A 1102 -0.98 40.61 1.04
CA GLY A 1102 0.22 41.28 1.52
C GLY A 1102 -0.02 41.89 2.89
N ALA A 1103 1.03 42.03 3.69
CA ALA A 1103 0.99 42.57 5.04
C ALA A 1103 2.31 43.28 5.40
N THR A 1104 2.28 44.12 6.43
CA THR A 1104 3.46 44.79 6.99
C THR A 1104 3.64 44.43 8.46
N LEU A 1105 4.75 43.78 8.80
CA LEU A 1105 5.19 43.54 10.18
C LEU A 1105 6.04 44.71 10.64
N THR A 1106 5.69 45.29 11.79
CA THR A 1106 6.55 46.23 12.51
C THR A 1106 7.00 45.58 13.80
N TYR A 1107 8.29 45.61 14.11
CA TYR A 1107 8.84 44.95 15.29
C TYR A 1107 9.99 45.74 15.93
N LYS A 1108 10.26 45.48 17.20
CA LYS A 1108 11.33 46.07 18.00
C LYS A 1108 11.99 45.01 18.88
N ILE A 1109 13.31 44.88 18.80
CA ILE A 1109 14.11 43.92 19.58
C ILE A 1109 14.84 44.69 20.69
N GLY A 1110 14.52 44.40 21.95
CA GLY A 1110 15.09 45.09 23.11
C GLY A 1110 14.92 46.62 23.01
N ASP A 1111 16.04 47.34 23.13
CA ASP A 1111 16.11 48.80 23.02
C ASP A 1111 16.47 49.30 21.61
N GLU A 1112 16.58 48.40 20.62
CA GLU A 1112 16.88 48.78 19.23
C GLU A 1112 15.77 49.64 18.61
N PRO A 1113 16.08 50.41 17.54
CA PRO A 1113 15.05 51.13 16.79
C PRO A 1113 13.95 50.19 16.24
N GLU A 1114 12.73 50.70 16.14
CA GLU A 1114 11.62 49.99 15.48
C GLU A 1114 11.97 49.72 14.01
N GLN A 1115 11.73 48.49 13.54
CA GLN A 1115 11.99 48.04 12.18
C GLN A 1115 10.69 47.57 11.51
N THR A 1116 10.70 47.50 10.17
CA THR A 1116 9.53 47.10 9.38
C THR A 1116 9.92 46.10 8.30
N ALA A 1117 9.15 45.02 8.16
CA ALA A 1117 9.20 44.06 7.06
C ALA A 1117 7.88 44.07 6.29
N VAL A 1118 7.95 44.12 4.95
CA VAL A 1118 6.76 44.20 4.08
C VAL A 1118 6.73 42.99 3.16
N LEU A 1119 5.61 42.26 3.19
CA LEU A 1119 5.29 41.18 2.24
C LEU A 1119 4.17 41.64 1.31
N LYS A 1120 4.33 41.36 0.02
CA LYS A 1120 3.39 41.76 -1.05
C LYS A 1120 2.73 40.58 -1.74
N GLU A 1121 2.77 39.42 -1.09
CA GLU A 1121 2.14 38.19 -1.57
C GLU A 1121 1.59 37.36 -0.38
N PHE A 1122 0.63 36.49 -0.70
CA PHE A 1122 0.16 35.41 0.19
C PHE A 1122 1.05 34.18 -0.03
N PRO A 1123 1.39 33.37 1.00
CA PRO A 1123 1.04 33.51 2.41
C PRO A 1123 1.80 34.66 3.10
N CYS A 1124 1.12 35.39 4.00
CA CYS A 1124 1.72 36.50 4.73
C CYS A 1124 2.37 36.00 6.03
N GLU A 1125 3.59 35.51 5.89
CA GLU A 1125 4.41 34.89 6.93
C GLU A 1125 5.79 35.55 7.03
N PHE A 1126 6.18 36.00 8.22
CA PHE A 1126 7.42 36.70 8.50
C PHE A 1126 8.29 35.89 9.45
N SER A 1127 9.59 35.88 9.19
CA SER A 1127 10.60 35.27 10.05
C SER A 1127 11.70 36.29 10.33
N VAL A 1128 11.90 36.63 11.60
CA VAL A 1128 12.86 37.66 12.03
C VAL A 1128 13.87 37.04 12.99
N PRO A 1129 15.16 37.01 12.66
CA PRO A 1129 16.19 36.49 13.56
C PRO A 1129 16.42 37.44 14.74
N VAL A 1130 16.46 36.87 15.94
CA VAL A 1130 16.74 37.56 17.20
C VAL A 1130 17.99 36.94 17.81
N HIS A 1131 19.13 37.63 17.68
CA HIS A 1131 20.44 37.14 18.13
C HIS A 1131 20.62 37.20 19.64
N ASP A 1132 20.04 38.20 20.32
CA ASP A 1132 19.94 38.19 21.77
C ASP A 1132 18.73 37.35 22.20
N MET A 1133 19.02 36.10 22.59
CA MET A 1133 18.03 35.11 23.03
C MET A 1133 17.13 35.58 24.18
N LEU A 1134 17.54 36.60 24.94
CA LEU A 1134 16.81 37.14 26.08
C LEU A 1134 16.14 38.48 25.79
N ALA A 1135 16.42 39.12 24.65
CA ALA A 1135 15.84 40.42 24.31
C ALA A 1135 14.32 40.34 24.19
N ASN A 1136 13.61 41.24 24.87
CA ASN A 1136 12.16 41.37 24.70
C ASN A 1136 11.84 41.79 23.27
N VAL A 1137 10.80 41.23 22.65
CA VAL A 1137 10.42 41.58 21.28
C VAL A 1137 8.98 42.06 21.26
N GLN A 1138 8.76 43.27 20.75
CA GLN A 1138 7.44 43.82 20.48
C GLN A 1138 7.17 43.73 18.99
N TRP A 1139 5.97 43.33 18.59
CA TRP A 1139 5.59 43.25 17.18
C TRP A 1139 4.13 43.63 16.97
N LYS A 1140 3.79 44.08 15.76
CA LYS A 1140 2.42 44.35 15.31
C LYS A 1140 2.32 44.15 13.80
N VAL A 1141 1.17 43.69 13.31
CA VAL A 1141 0.90 43.59 11.87
C VAL A 1141 -0.10 44.67 11.44
N SER A 1142 0.21 45.35 10.34
CA SER A 1142 -0.58 46.43 9.76
C SER A 1142 -0.61 46.34 8.23
N HIS A 1143 -1.43 47.19 7.59
CA HIS A 1143 -1.51 47.38 6.14
C HIS A 1143 -1.70 46.08 5.35
N VAL A 1144 -2.93 45.52 5.40
CA VAL A 1144 -3.30 44.34 4.64
C VAL A 1144 -3.80 44.73 3.25
N THR A 1145 -3.22 44.12 2.20
CA THR A 1145 -3.77 44.22 0.85
C THR A 1145 -4.88 43.18 0.69
N PRO A 1146 -6.13 43.56 0.32
CA PRO A 1146 -7.17 42.58 0.03
C PRO A 1146 -6.71 41.60 -1.06
N GLY A 1147 -7.11 40.34 -0.97
CA GLY A 1147 -6.87 39.37 -2.04
C GLY A 1147 -7.65 39.73 -3.31
N ARG A 1148 -7.21 39.21 -4.46
CA ARG A 1148 -7.94 39.32 -5.72
C ARG A 1148 -8.97 38.21 -5.87
#